data_AF-A0A6H5IDF7-F1
#
_entry.id   AF-A0A6H5IDF7-F1
#
_cell.length_a   1.000
_cell.length_b   1.000
_cell.length_c   1.000
_cell.angle_alpha   90.00
_cell.angle_beta   90.00
_cell.angle_gamma   90.00
#
_symmetry.space_group_name_H-M   'P 1'
#
loop_
_entity.id
_entity.type
_entity.pdbx_description
1 polymer ?
#
loop_
_entity_poly.entity_id
_entity_poly.type
_entity_poly.pdbx_seq_one_letter_code
_entity_poly.pdbx_strand_id
1 'polypeptide(L)'
;MSARGGCGRLSLVLLTSCCLLAVGLAVPEPAADYNKNDSMCYDSEGKPQRCIPPFENAAYNLLIEATNTCGEEGRATPFCKQTGVGINVKSCDLCHKDSHSAMYLTDHETPENPTWWQSQTMFEGIQYPNQVNLTLNLGKMFDITYVRVIFESPRPESWGIYKRRNENSEWEPYQFYSLTCRDTYGLPESKETMFGDDTRVLCTSEYSDIVPLSKGTVAFSTLEGRPGAYNFESNGELQEWVQATDLRITLDRLNTFGDEMFGVEQVLQSYYYAIADVAVGARCTCNGHAGDCVNATGPDGRSQRACRCEHFTTGPDCGECLPFYNDVPWARATSADAHECKPCNCNGYSDRCYFDKELYKATGHGGHCVDCRDNRDGANCERCRENFYARPEDGYCVACNCNEIGSRSLQCNTEGKCQCKPGVTGDKCDRCAANHYDFSSFGCTSCECSEAGSLNNAPSCDPVTGMCMCKDNVEGKRCRECRPGFFNLAVDNEFGCTPCFCYGHSSLCNSASGYSRVSVESTFVRGAEKWAASIYDRPAALNYDPISQSVTVSAKDRDSIYFLAPERFLGDQRASYNQNFSFKLRVSDNGAAPSAQDVVFEGGNGQQIIQPIFGQSNPNPSTDMQTYTFHLHEHPDYKWQPRLSSRAFISILANLTAIKIRGTYTHQGKGHLDDVRLDTAHRGAAGEPADWVEVCTCPQGYVGQFCESCAPGYHHDPPNGGPFALCVPCNCNGHADICEAETGQCICQHNTAGSNCEHCARGFYGQPLKGTPDDCQACPCPDNGPCVIRGNDLEPTCTECPVGRTGSRCQYCSDGYYGNPEQGVACRRCECNANIDLNAVGNCNRETGECLKCVNNTAGFHCEECLAGYYGDALSEQKEDGCRLCQCYPAGTKETAEGGVAPCDQLTGHCFCKPHVVGRNCDKCEDGYFNIKSGEGCAACNCHLEGSYNRTCDALTGQCECRPGIVGLRCDSCLPYRYGFGREGCKTCDCDEIGSENLQCDANGQCPCLPNVEGRTCDRCKENKHNRQYGCIDCPPCYDLVQEAVNEHRYRLGELDDTLRKIKSNPTVINEEGFKQKLQAVQQRVRDLVESAKAGYSGDKKTLVEQMDDLRDQLAGIHDTIQGVDQTALDAKKTASQAEMSIDEAEKIFDKLREQIQEAQDYLETDGNSALEDARRRAEQVGQQNQQMTQIAQEARTVADSRKVAHRGRAGEEHLARGLQPG
;
A
#
# COMPACT_ATOMS: atom_id res chain seq x y z
N MET A 1 40.64 31.19 76.04
CA MET A 1 41.80 30.30 76.25
C MET A 1 41.77 29.27 75.13
N SER A 2 42.81 28.99 74.34
CA SER A 2 44.15 29.59 74.20
C SER A 2 44.60 29.36 72.75
N ALA A 3 44.95 30.38 71.96
CA ALA A 3 46.24 31.08 71.90
C ALA A 3 47.37 30.35 71.11
N ARG A 4 47.46 30.68 69.80
CA ARG A 4 48.64 30.75 68.91
C ARG A 4 49.45 29.48 68.53
N GLY A 5 49.44 29.21 67.22
CA GLY A 5 50.56 28.72 66.41
C GLY A 5 50.56 29.50 65.06
N GLY A 6 51.63 29.51 64.26
CA GLY A 6 51.69 30.38 63.06
C GLY A 6 52.71 29.99 61.98
N CYS A 7 52.74 30.80 60.89
CA CYS A 7 53.38 30.56 59.57
C CYS A 7 52.73 29.44 58.74
N GLY A 8 52.41 29.58 57.44
CA GLY A 8 52.31 30.76 56.56
C GLY A 8 53.14 30.68 55.26
N ARG A 9 52.54 30.97 54.09
CA ARG A 9 53.20 31.37 52.81
C ARG A 9 52.18 31.86 51.75
N LEU A 10 52.67 32.27 50.58
CA LEU A 10 51.98 33.10 49.56
C LEU A 10 52.22 32.58 48.12
N SER A 11 51.55 33.18 47.11
CA SER A 11 51.85 33.13 45.64
C SER A 11 51.45 31.83 44.90
N LEU A 12 51.13 31.77 43.59
CA LEU A 12 50.96 32.70 42.42
C LEU A 12 50.21 31.90 41.30
N VAL A 13 49.50 32.39 40.24
CA VAL A 13 48.61 33.55 39.97
C VAL A 13 48.01 33.45 38.52
N LEU A 14 46.93 34.19 38.18
CA LEU A 14 46.44 34.59 36.81
C LEU A 14 45.79 33.51 35.89
N LEU A 15 45.04 33.82 34.79
CA LEU A 15 44.70 35.07 34.05
C LEU A 15 43.23 35.04 33.48
N THR A 16 42.39 36.04 33.85
CA THR A 16 41.51 36.92 32.98
C THR A 16 40.41 36.36 32.03
N SER A 17 39.36 37.10 31.58
CA SER A 17 39.13 38.57 31.57
C SER A 17 37.65 39.06 31.58
N CYS A 18 37.48 40.38 31.75
CA CYS A 18 36.35 41.35 31.75
C CYS A 18 35.07 41.09 30.89
N CYS A 19 33.90 41.77 31.04
CA CYS A 19 33.52 43.16 31.46
C CYS A 19 32.21 43.17 32.31
N LEU A 20 31.90 44.11 33.24
CA LEU A 20 31.36 45.50 33.11
C LEU A 20 30.02 45.58 32.33
N LEU A 21 28.96 46.35 32.71
CA LEU A 21 28.82 47.56 33.55
C LEU A 21 27.41 47.66 34.22
N ALA A 22 27.00 48.81 34.79
CA ALA A 22 25.74 48.98 35.57
C ALA A 22 24.94 50.27 35.25
N VAL A 23 23.61 50.24 35.46
CA VAL A 23 22.65 51.38 35.42
C VAL A 23 21.54 51.16 36.49
N GLY A 24 20.92 52.24 37.00
CA GLY A 24 19.85 52.18 38.03
C GLY A 24 18.41 52.26 37.49
N LEU A 25 17.43 52.04 38.37
CA LEU A 25 16.00 52.01 38.05
C LEU A 25 15.34 53.40 38.05
N ALA A 26 14.36 53.59 37.16
CA ALA A 26 13.45 54.74 37.13
C ALA A 26 12.02 54.32 37.48
N VAL A 27 11.22 55.25 38.00
CA VAL A 27 9.78 55.07 38.26
C VAL A 27 8.99 55.69 37.09
N PRO A 28 7.99 54.99 36.49
CA PRO A 28 7.11 55.60 35.48
C PRO A 28 5.98 56.41 36.12
N GLU A 29 5.66 57.55 35.52
CA GLU A 29 4.37 58.24 35.70
C GLU A 29 3.28 57.61 34.81
N PRO A 30 1.98 57.79 35.11
CA PRO A 30 0.89 57.10 34.42
C PRO A 30 0.74 57.53 32.95
N ALA A 31 0.43 56.56 32.09
CA ALA A 31 0.24 56.78 30.66
C ALA A 31 -1.09 57.50 30.34
N ALA A 32 -1.04 58.25 29.23
CA ALA A 32 -2.04 59.17 28.71
C ALA A 32 -3.53 58.75 28.81
N ASP A 33 -4.35 59.75 29.14
CA ASP A 33 -5.80 59.78 28.85
C ASP A 33 -6.05 59.54 27.35
N TYR A 34 -6.89 58.54 27.03
CA TYR A 34 -7.27 58.16 25.67
C TYR A 34 -8.78 57.95 25.59
N ASN A 35 -9.41 58.46 24.53
CA ASN A 35 -10.87 58.58 24.41
C ASN A 35 -11.60 57.25 24.65
N LYS A 36 -12.33 57.16 25.78
CA LYS A 36 -13.11 55.99 26.17
C LYS A 36 -14.34 55.69 25.29
N ASN A 37 -14.56 56.46 24.24
CA ASN A 37 -15.70 56.37 23.32
C ASN A 37 -15.47 55.47 22.10
N ASP A 38 -14.29 54.87 21.95
CA ASP A 38 -13.87 54.15 20.73
C ASP A 38 -13.39 52.70 20.98
N SER A 39 -13.48 52.21 22.24
CA SER A 39 -13.24 50.79 22.53
C SER A 39 -14.51 49.97 22.31
N MET A 40 -14.39 48.91 21.52
CA MET A 40 -15.48 47.95 21.29
C MET A 40 -15.68 46.96 22.47
N CYS A 41 -14.81 46.99 23.48
CA CYS A 41 -14.87 46.13 24.67
C CYS A 41 -15.82 46.66 25.77
N TYR A 42 -16.40 47.84 25.58
CA TYR A 42 -17.33 48.44 26.53
C TYR A 42 -18.63 48.87 25.85
N ASP A 43 -19.76 48.76 26.55
CA ASP A 43 -21.06 49.25 26.07
C ASP A 43 -21.17 50.79 26.21
N SER A 44 -22.27 51.37 25.72
CA SER A 44 -22.51 52.82 25.82
C SER A 44 -22.78 53.34 27.23
N GLU A 45 -22.90 52.46 28.23
CA GLU A 45 -22.94 52.79 29.66
C GLU A 45 -21.56 52.56 30.35
N GLY A 46 -20.57 52.03 29.62
CA GLY A 46 -19.23 51.74 30.10
C GLY A 46 -19.05 50.38 30.79
N LYS A 47 -19.97 49.43 30.61
CA LYS A 47 -19.85 48.06 31.11
C LYS A 47 -19.03 47.18 30.17
N PRO A 48 -18.24 46.20 30.69
CA PRO A 48 -17.55 45.22 29.85
C PRO A 48 -18.52 44.45 28.93
N GLN A 49 -18.11 44.20 27.68
CA GLN A 49 -18.80 43.33 26.73
C GLN A 49 -17.77 42.64 25.83
N ARG A 50 -18.04 41.40 25.37
CA ARG A 50 -17.08 40.66 24.55
C ARG A 50 -16.70 41.42 23.27
N CYS A 51 -15.43 41.76 23.16
CA CYS A 51 -14.81 42.31 21.97
C CYS A 51 -13.90 41.27 21.29
N ILE A 52 -14.00 41.17 19.98
CA ILE A 52 -13.13 40.33 19.16
C ILE A 52 -12.50 41.19 18.06
N PRO A 53 -11.25 40.94 17.64
CA PRO A 53 -10.61 41.71 16.58
C PRO A 53 -11.40 41.67 15.26
N PRO A 54 -11.23 42.67 14.38
CA PRO A 54 -11.82 42.66 13.05
C PRO A 54 -11.43 41.40 12.27
N PHE A 55 -12.27 41.04 11.31
CA PHE A 55 -12.01 39.95 10.38
C PHE A 55 -11.09 40.45 9.25
N GLU A 56 -10.04 39.70 8.94
CA GLU A 56 -9.04 40.08 7.95
C GLU A 56 -8.60 38.89 7.08
N ASN A 57 -7.99 39.17 5.93
CA ASN A 57 -7.18 38.18 5.22
C ASN A 57 -5.80 38.12 5.88
N ALA A 58 -5.58 37.14 6.75
CA ALA A 58 -4.34 36.99 7.49
C ALA A 58 -3.14 36.64 6.60
N ALA A 59 -3.36 36.20 5.35
CA ALA A 59 -2.30 35.94 4.37
C ALA A 59 -1.84 37.19 3.60
N TYR A 60 -2.59 38.29 3.63
CA TYR A 60 -2.37 39.44 2.74
C TYR A 60 -0.99 40.09 2.96
N ASN A 61 -0.23 40.27 1.87
CA ASN A 61 1.17 40.70 1.85
C ASN A 61 2.16 39.84 2.67
N LEU A 62 1.81 38.60 3.04
CA LEU A 62 2.76 37.64 3.63
C LEU A 62 3.38 36.78 2.54
N LEU A 63 4.71 36.64 2.55
CA LEU A 63 5.40 35.79 1.58
C LEU A 63 5.06 34.31 1.82
N ILE A 64 4.54 33.65 0.78
CA ILE A 64 4.36 32.19 0.75
C ILE A 64 5.60 31.53 0.15
N GLU A 65 6.14 30.53 0.84
CA GLU A 65 7.29 29.75 0.38
C GLU A 65 6.81 28.59 -0.51
N ALA A 66 7.13 28.66 -1.81
CA ALA A 66 6.80 27.63 -2.80
C ALA A 66 7.98 26.68 -3.05
N THR A 67 7.74 25.37 -3.17
CA THR A 67 8.78 24.39 -3.53
C THR A 67 9.03 24.27 -5.04
N ASN A 68 8.26 24.97 -5.87
CA ASN A 68 8.41 25.00 -7.31
C ASN A 68 7.81 26.30 -7.89
N THR A 69 8.52 26.93 -8.83
CA THR A 69 8.03 28.08 -9.61
C THR A 69 8.62 28.00 -11.01
N CYS A 70 7.87 28.38 -12.05
CA CYS A 70 8.39 28.42 -13.41
C CYS A 70 9.49 29.49 -13.59
N GLY A 71 10.41 29.25 -14.53
CA GLY A 71 11.49 30.20 -14.89
C GLY A 71 12.66 30.35 -13.90
N GLU A 72 12.60 29.80 -12.67
CA GLU A 72 13.63 30.02 -11.64
C GLU A 72 15.04 29.50 -12.03
N GLU A 73 15.13 28.43 -12.82
CA GLU A 73 16.38 27.86 -13.35
C GLU A 73 17.11 28.79 -14.35
N GLY A 74 16.57 29.98 -14.65
CA GLY A 74 17.19 30.98 -15.53
C GLY A 74 16.97 30.72 -17.03
N ARG A 75 16.30 29.62 -17.39
CA ARG A 75 15.74 29.38 -18.73
C ARG A 75 14.24 29.67 -18.70
N ALA A 76 13.74 30.36 -19.72
CA ALA A 76 12.30 30.57 -19.88
C ALA A 76 11.61 29.25 -20.27
N THR A 77 10.55 28.88 -19.54
CA THR A 77 9.79 27.65 -19.75
C THR A 77 8.51 27.95 -20.54
N PRO A 78 8.26 27.27 -21.68
CA PRO A 78 7.02 27.45 -22.44
C PRO A 78 5.83 26.83 -21.71
N PHE A 79 4.67 27.49 -21.80
CA PHE A 79 3.40 26.96 -21.30
C PHE A 79 2.25 27.36 -22.24
N CYS A 80 1.17 26.58 -22.26
CA CYS A 80 0.05 26.79 -23.18
C CYS A 80 -1.30 26.83 -22.46
N LYS A 81 -2.05 27.94 -22.57
CA LYS A 81 -3.44 28.03 -22.07
C LYS A 81 -4.41 27.37 -23.06
N GLN A 82 -5.31 26.52 -22.55
CA GLN A 82 -6.39 25.89 -23.34
C GLN A 82 -7.70 26.66 -23.18
N THR A 83 -8.32 27.13 -24.28
CA THR A 83 -9.53 27.95 -24.24
C THR A 83 -10.75 27.32 -24.92
N GLY A 84 -11.42 26.40 -24.22
CA GLY A 84 -12.82 26.01 -24.48
C GLY A 84 -13.07 25.04 -25.65
N VAL A 85 -14.27 24.46 -25.66
CA VAL A 85 -14.69 23.42 -26.62
C VAL A 85 -15.24 24.06 -27.90
N GLY A 86 -14.35 24.42 -28.83
CA GLY A 86 -14.76 24.88 -30.17
C GLY A 86 -13.63 25.55 -30.97
N ILE A 87 -13.01 24.79 -31.88
CA ILE A 87 -11.86 25.19 -32.72
C ILE A 87 -10.66 25.66 -31.87
N ASN A 88 -9.81 24.69 -31.49
CA ASN A 88 -8.67 24.87 -30.60
C ASN A 88 -7.75 26.05 -30.98
N VAL A 89 -7.84 27.14 -30.24
CA VAL A 89 -6.81 28.18 -30.16
C VAL A 89 -5.98 27.91 -28.90
N LYS A 90 -4.95 27.06 -28.99
CA LYS A 90 -3.95 26.95 -27.91
C LYS A 90 -3.02 28.16 -28.01
N SER A 91 -3.10 29.09 -27.06
CA SER A 91 -2.15 30.21 -26.92
C SER A 91 -0.99 29.75 -26.05
N CYS A 92 0.24 29.91 -26.53
CA CYS A 92 1.44 29.48 -25.81
C CYS A 92 2.38 30.66 -25.59
N ASP A 93 2.82 30.82 -24.35
CA ASP A 93 3.61 31.93 -23.84
C ASP A 93 4.86 31.40 -23.11
N LEU A 94 5.73 32.31 -22.66
CA LEU A 94 6.98 31.96 -21.96
C LEU A 94 6.95 32.50 -20.53
N CYS A 95 7.07 31.61 -19.54
CA CYS A 95 7.34 32.03 -18.17
C CYS A 95 8.83 32.33 -18.03
N HIS A 96 9.16 33.57 -17.66
CA HIS A 96 10.51 33.97 -17.28
C HIS A 96 10.64 33.98 -15.75
N LYS A 97 11.88 34.06 -15.26
CA LYS A 97 12.13 34.28 -13.83
C LYS A 97 11.39 35.54 -13.35
N ASP A 98 10.78 35.44 -12.18
CA ASP A 98 9.98 36.47 -11.51
C ASP A 98 8.65 36.84 -12.23
N SER A 99 8.31 36.24 -13.38
CA SER A 99 7.03 36.47 -14.09
C SER A 99 5.81 35.98 -13.30
N HIS A 100 5.93 34.84 -12.61
CA HIS A 100 4.87 34.19 -11.85
C HIS A 100 5.35 33.76 -10.45
N SER A 101 5.98 34.71 -9.76
CA SER A 101 6.53 34.54 -8.41
C SER A 101 5.44 34.23 -7.36
N ALA A 102 5.81 33.46 -6.31
CA ALA A 102 4.94 33.11 -5.19
C ALA A 102 4.42 34.34 -4.40
N MET A 103 5.01 35.53 -4.58
CA MET A 103 4.47 36.78 -4.03
C MET A 103 3.08 37.15 -4.61
N TYR A 104 2.73 36.63 -5.80
CA TYR A 104 1.42 36.78 -6.43
C TYR A 104 0.36 35.79 -5.91
N LEU A 105 0.62 35.12 -4.78
CA LEU A 105 -0.40 34.35 -4.06
C LEU A 105 -1.17 35.20 -3.05
N THR A 106 -0.66 36.39 -2.72
CA THR A 106 -1.09 37.19 -1.54
C THR A 106 -1.09 38.70 -1.80
N ASP A 107 -0.89 39.13 -3.05
CA ASP A 107 -0.95 40.53 -3.44
C ASP A 107 -2.41 40.99 -3.63
N HIS A 108 -2.61 42.13 -4.29
CA HIS A 108 -3.94 42.67 -4.55
C HIS A 108 -4.25 42.56 -6.04
N GLU A 109 -4.73 41.40 -6.50
CA GLU A 109 -5.20 41.22 -7.90
C GLU A 109 -6.16 42.37 -8.26
N THR A 110 -6.00 42.92 -9.47
CA THR A 110 -6.96 43.88 -10.02
C THR A 110 -7.49 43.35 -11.35
N PRO A 111 -8.79 43.51 -11.68
CA PRO A 111 -9.35 43.04 -12.95
C PRO A 111 -8.68 43.63 -14.21
N GLU A 112 -7.86 44.66 -14.05
CA GLU A 112 -7.14 45.38 -15.10
C GLU A 112 -5.71 44.84 -15.30
N ASN A 113 -5.12 44.18 -14.30
CA ASN A 113 -3.82 43.51 -14.34
C ASN A 113 -3.89 42.22 -13.50
N PRO A 114 -4.24 41.06 -14.08
CA PRO A 114 -4.28 39.79 -13.36
C PRO A 114 -2.87 39.28 -13.05
N THR A 115 -2.60 39.00 -11.78
CA THR A 115 -1.38 38.39 -11.26
C THR A 115 -1.64 36.92 -10.88
N TRP A 116 -0.61 36.07 -10.98
CA TRP A 116 -0.68 34.67 -10.51
C TRP A 116 0.72 34.07 -10.31
N TRP A 117 0.83 33.14 -9.36
CA TRP A 117 1.95 32.20 -9.25
C TRP A 117 1.72 30.98 -10.14
N GLN A 118 2.80 30.40 -10.68
CA GLN A 118 2.73 29.24 -11.59
C GLN A 118 3.90 28.26 -11.38
N SER A 119 3.59 26.97 -11.33
CA SER A 119 4.58 25.89 -11.31
C SER A 119 5.23 25.68 -12.70
N GLN A 120 6.28 24.85 -12.76
CA GLN A 120 6.68 24.21 -14.02
C GLN A 120 5.54 23.31 -14.56
N THR A 121 5.64 22.83 -15.81
CA THR A 121 4.60 22.04 -16.46
C THR A 121 4.79 20.54 -16.29
N MET A 122 3.81 19.75 -16.73
CA MET A 122 3.91 18.29 -16.79
C MET A 122 5.08 17.82 -17.69
N PHE A 123 5.52 18.63 -18.66
CA PHE A 123 6.71 18.34 -19.47
C PHE A 123 8.01 18.37 -18.65
N GLU A 124 8.09 19.23 -17.63
CA GLU A 124 9.18 19.26 -16.65
C GLU A 124 9.01 18.24 -15.52
N GLY A 125 7.96 17.40 -15.55
CA GLY A 125 7.72 16.34 -14.56
C GLY A 125 6.83 16.74 -13.38
N ILE A 126 6.10 17.86 -13.45
CA ILE A 126 5.07 18.21 -12.47
C ILE A 126 3.81 17.37 -12.74
N GLN A 127 3.79 16.15 -12.20
CA GLN A 127 2.63 15.26 -12.09
C GLN A 127 2.91 14.20 -11.00
N TYR A 128 1.86 13.61 -10.43
CA TYR A 128 1.93 12.51 -9.46
C TYR A 128 2.96 11.43 -9.90
N PRO A 129 3.91 11.02 -9.03
CA PRO A 129 3.95 11.24 -7.58
C PRO A 129 4.64 12.55 -7.11
N ASN A 130 5.04 13.45 -8.01
CA ASN A 130 5.72 14.69 -7.61
C ASN A 130 4.72 15.74 -7.09
N GLN A 131 4.95 16.23 -5.87
CA GLN A 131 4.09 17.19 -5.17
C GLN A 131 4.67 18.61 -5.18
N VAL A 132 3.82 19.63 -5.16
CA VAL A 132 4.22 21.03 -4.94
C VAL A 132 3.64 21.55 -3.63
N ASN A 133 4.49 22.11 -2.76
CA ASN A 133 4.07 22.66 -1.47
C ASN A 133 4.17 24.19 -1.47
N LEU A 134 3.18 24.84 -0.85
CA LEU A 134 3.09 26.28 -0.62
C LEU A 134 2.90 26.52 0.88
N THR A 135 3.84 27.16 1.56
CA THR A 135 3.85 27.30 3.04
C THR A 135 3.72 28.76 3.47
N LEU A 136 2.85 29.02 4.45
CA LEU A 136 2.49 30.36 4.94
C LEU A 136 2.60 30.43 6.47
N ASN A 137 3.44 31.33 6.99
CA ASN A 137 3.59 31.61 8.42
C ASN A 137 2.86 32.91 8.79
N LEU A 138 1.95 32.87 9.77
CA LEU A 138 1.12 34.02 10.18
C LEU A 138 1.74 34.84 11.35
N GLY A 139 2.81 34.36 11.97
CA GLY A 139 3.54 35.04 13.07
C GLY A 139 2.79 35.17 14.42
N LYS A 140 1.51 34.80 14.46
CA LYS A 140 0.64 34.73 15.64
C LYS A 140 -0.37 33.58 15.44
N MET A 141 -0.99 33.12 16.53
CA MET A 141 -2.20 32.31 16.47
C MET A 141 -3.40 33.11 15.93
N PHE A 142 -4.15 32.49 15.04
CA PHE A 142 -5.40 33.01 14.46
C PHE A 142 -6.53 31.98 14.58
N ASP A 143 -7.73 32.45 14.89
CA ASP A 143 -8.98 31.69 14.77
C ASP A 143 -9.42 31.77 13.29
N ILE A 144 -9.05 30.76 12.48
CA ILE A 144 -9.29 30.70 11.03
C ILE A 144 -10.74 30.32 10.75
N THR A 145 -11.43 31.10 9.91
CA THR A 145 -12.80 30.82 9.46
C THR A 145 -12.82 30.13 8.10
N TYR A 146 -11.94 30.55 7.17
CA TYR A 146 -11.77 29.87 5.89
C TYR A 146 -10.37 30.02 5.29
N VAL A 147 -10.02 29.09 4.39
CA VAL A 147 -8.92 29.21 3.44
C VAL A 147 -9.51 29.16 2.03
N ARG A 148 -9.34 30.22 1.25
CA ARG A 148 -9.77 30.31 -0.16
C ARG A 148 -8.55 30.24 -1.07
N VAL A 149 -8.68 29.49 -2.16
CA VAL A 149 -7.70 29.40 -3.24
C VAL A 149 -8.42 29.64 -4.57
N ILE A 150 -7.90 30.56 -5.40
CA ILE A 150 -8.42 30.82 -6.75
C ILE A 150 -7.37 30.35 -7.77
N PHE A 151 -7.69 29.26 -8.48
CA PHE A 151 -6.82 28.69 -9.51
C PHE A 151 -6.96 29.45 -10.83
N GLU A 152 -5.85 29.88 -11.42
CA GLU A 152 -5.76 30.43 -12.78
C GLU A 152 -5.67 29.29 -13.82
N SER A 153 -5.13 28.14 -13.43
CA SER A 153 -5.21 26.86 -14.15
C SER A 153 -6.56 26.16 -13.89
N PRO A 154 -6.83 24.99 -14.53
CA PRO A 154 -7.77 24.03 -13.97
C PRO A 154 -7.37 23.63 -12.54
N ARG A 155 -8.33 23.17 -11.75
CA ARG A 155 -8.09 22.68 -10.38
C ARG A 155 -7.37 21.33 -10.40
N PRO A 156 -6.54 20.99 -9.39
CA PRO A 156 -5.94 19.66 -9.25
C PRO A 156 -7.01 18.57 -9.14
N GLU A 157 -6.69 17.35 -9.57
CA GLU A 157 -7.51 16.18 -9.25
C GLU A 157 -7.38 15.87 -7.76
N SER A 158 -6.15 15.84 -7.23
CA SER A 158 -5.86 15.64 -5.81
C SER A 158 -4.99 16.75 -5.25
N TRP A 159 -5.39 17.31 -4.10
CA TRP A 159 -4.61 18.25 -3.30
C TRP A 159 -5.13 18.35 -1.85
N GLY A 160 -4.30 18.89 -0.94
CA GLY A 160 -4.62 19.01 0.48
C GLY A 160 -4.15 20.32 1.15
N ILE A 161 -4.73 20.58 2.33
CA ILE A 161 -4.42 21.70 3.22
C ILE A 161 -4.00 21.13 4.58
N TYR A 162 -2.92 21.65 5.15
CA TYR A 162 -2.37 21.33 6.47
C TYR A 162 -2.24 22.59 7.33
N LYS A 163 -2.23 22.43 8.64
CA LYS A 163 -1.97 23.49 9.64
C LYS A 163 -0.92 23.06 10.66
N ARG A 164 -0.46 24.00 11.49
CA ARG A 164 0.19 23.71 12.77
C ARG A 164 -0.19 24.75 13.82
N ARG A 165 -0.14 24.39 15.11
CA ARG A 165 -0.54 25.25 16.23
C ARG A 165 0.62 26.04 16.86
N ASN A 166 1.85 25.58 16.66
CA ASN A 166 3.07 26.23 17.13
C ASN A 166 4.21 25.98 16.12
N GLU A 167 5.26 26.82 16.11
CA GLU A 167 6.43 26.61 15.22
C GLU A 167 7.10 25.23 15.39
N ASN A 168 7.01 24.65 16.60
CA ASN A 168 7.59 23.36 16.98
C ASN A 168 6.61 22.17 16.89
N SER A 169 5.34 22.37 16.55
CA SER A 169 4.38 21.26 16.38
C SER A 169 4.44 20.67 14.97
N GLU A 170 4.12 19.39 14.83
CA GLU A 170 4.01 18.72 13.53
C GLU A 170 2.88 19.30 12.66
N TRP A 171 2.88 18.94 11.37
CA TRP A 171 1.88 19.38 10.40
C TRP A 171 0.61 18.53 10.48
N GLU A 172 -0.42 19.06 11.15
CA GLU A 172 -1.75 18.48 11.26
C GLU A 172 -2.51 18.63 9.92
N PRO A 173 -3.06 17.57 9.31
CA PRO A 173 -3.90 17.70 8.11
C PRO A 173 -5.22 18.42 8.45
N TYR A 174 -5.69 19.28 7.55
CA TYR A 174 -6.84 20.18 7.78
C TYR A 174 -8.03 19.85 6.87
N GLN A 175 -7.77 19.66 5.56
CA GLN A 175 -8.77 19.32 4.54
C GLN A 175 -8.11 18.67 3.33
N PHE A 176 -8.78 17.72 2.68
CA PHE A 176 -8.35 17.13 1.40
C PHE A 176 -9.41 17.25 0.30
N TYR A 177 -8.95 17.25 -0.95
CA TYR A 177 -9.77 17.19 -2.15
C TYR A 177 -9.22 16.12 -3.11
N SER A 178 -10.06 15.19 -3.56
CA SER A 178 -9.67 14.12 -4.49
C SER A 178 -10.91 13.47 -5.14
N LEU A 179 -10.84 13.10 -6.42
CA LEU A 179 -11.83 12.15 -7.01
C LEU A 179 -11.59 10.73 -6.46
N THR A 180 -10.38 10.47 -5.96
CA THR A 180 -9.86 9.17 -5.53
C THR A 180 -9.45 9.19 -4.05
N CYS A 181 -10.23 9.85 -3.18
CA CYS A 181 -9.92 10.06 -1.74
C CYS A 181 -9.36 8.83 -0.99
N ARG A 182 -9.92 7.64 -1.26
CA ARG A 182 -9.49 6.39 -0.60
C ARG A 182 -8.15 5.89 -1.13
N ASP A 183 -7.89 6.01 -2.42
CA ASP A 183 -6.69 5.47 -3.06
C ASP A 183 -5.50 6.44 -2.96
N THR A 184 -5.79 7.76 -2.89
CA THR A 184 -4.78 8.82 -2.81
C THR A 184 -4.45 9.24 -1.36
N TYR A 185 -5.42 9.26 -0.44
CA TYR A 185 -5.19 9.68 0.96
C TYR A 185 -5.64 8.65 2.02
N GLY A 186 -6.14 7.48 1.63
CA GLY A 186 -6.69 6.48 2.56
C GLY A 186 -8.06 6.84 3.16
N LEU A 187 -8.56 8.06 2.93
CA LEU A 187 -9.74 8.61 3.59
C LEU A 187 -11.05 8.23 2.88
N PRO A 188 -12.14 7.98 3.63
CA PRO A 188 -13.47 7.94 3.04
C PRO A 188 -13.87 9.34 2.58
N GLU A 189 -14.41 9.44 1.37
CA GLU A 189 -15.04 10.65 0.87
C GLU A 189 -16.22 11.04 1.78
N SER A 190 -16.20 12.29 2.26
CA SER A 190 -17.06 12.77 3.34
C SER A 190 -17.04 14.30 3.35
N LYS A 191 -18.20 14.95 3.37
CA LYS A 191 -18.34 16.42 3.43
C LYS A 191 -18.67 16.96 4.83
N GLU A 192 -18.97 16.08 5.78
CA GLU A 192 -19.49 16.43 7.11
C GLU A 192 -18.89 15.48 8.17
N THR A 193 -18.74 15.97 9.40
CA THR A 193 -18.39 15.15 10.57
C THR A 193 -19.64 14.63 11.29
N MET A 194 -19.46 13.61 12.11
CA MET A 194 -20.52 13.18 13.04
C MET A 194 -20.44 13.99 14.34
N PHE A 195 -21.55 14.04 15.07
CA PHE A 195 -21.63 14.77 16.35
C PHE A 195 -20.69 14.13 17.38
N GLY A 196 -19.76 14.91 17.95
CA GLY A 196 -18.71 14.39 18.83
C GLY A 196 -17.47 13.84 18.11
N ASP A 197 -17.38 14.04 16.79
CA ASP A 197 -16.24 13.77 15.91
C ASP A 197 -15.88 15.06 15.13
N ASP A 198 -16.17 16.21 15.73
CA ASP A 198 -16.17 17.54 15.11
C ASP A 198 -14.78 18.05 14.70
N THR A 199 -13.70 17.34 15.05
CA THR A 199 -12.31 17.64 14.67
C THR A 199 -11.75 16.72 13.57
N ARG A 200 -12.54 15.74 13.07
CA ARG A 200 -12.08 14.83 12.01
C ARG A 200 -11.75 15.55 10.70
N VAL A 201 -10.70 15.10 10.02
CA VAL A 201 -10.30 15.57 8.69
C VAL A 201 -11.21 14.96 7.62
N LEU A 202 -11.59 15.79 6.65
CA LEU A 202 -12.50 15.43 5.56
C LEU A 202 -11.76 15.35 4.23
N CYS A 203 -12.30 14.55 3.30
CA CYS A 203 -11.85 14.48 1.91
C CYS A 203 -13.06 14.49 0.99
N THR A 204 -13.07 15.31 -0.07
CA THR A 204 -14.22 15.37 -0.99
C THR A 204 -13.82 15.62 -2.45
N SER A 205 -14.64 15.09 -3.37
CA SER A 205 -14.50 15.24 -4.82
C SER A 205 -15.01 16.58 -5.37
N GLU A 206 -15.74 17.39 -4.58
CA GLU A 206 -16.54 18.53 -5.07
C GLU A 206 -15.75 19.56 -5.90
N TYR A 207 -14.47 19.73 -5.57
CA TYR A 207 -13.59 20.70 -6.24
C TYR A 207 -12.43 20.06 -7.02
N SER A 208 -12.51 18.74 -7.24
CA SER A 208 -11.53 17.96 -7.99
C SER A 208 -11.89 17.76 -9.47
N ASP A 209 -13.04 18.28 -9.92
CA ASP A 209 -13.38 18.32 -11.35
C ASP A 209 -12.57 19.40 -12.09
N ILE A 210 -12.13 19.09 -13.31
CA ILE A 210 -11.34 19.93 -14.22
C ILE A 210 -12.09 21.20 -14.63
N VAL A 211 -13.43 21.20 -14.62
CA VAL A 211 -14.26 22.37 -14.90
C VAL A 211 -14.43 23.22 -13.62
N PRO A 212 -14.19 24.55 -13.64
CA PRO A 212 -13.78 25.38 -14.78
C PRO A 212 -12.26 25.38 -15.02
N LEU A 213 -11.86 25.57 -16.27
CA LEU A 213 -10.47 25.53 -16.73
C LEU A 213 -9.61 26.74 -16.30
N SER A 214 -10.22 27.76 -15.71
CA SER A 214 -9.56 28.95 -15.17
C SER A 214 -10.50 29.69 -14.22
N LYS A 215 -9.94 30.49 -13.30
CA LYS A 215 -10.60 31.13 -12.14
C LYS A 215 -11.44 30.16 -11.31
N GLY A 216 -10.99 28.90 -11.23
CA GLY A 216 -11.59 27.86 -10.39
C GLY A 216 -11.40 28.19 -8.92
N THR A 217 -12.46 28.63 -8.25
CA THR A 217 -12.41 28.99 -6.83
C THR A 217 -12.69 27.76 -5.96
N VAL A 218 -11.91 27.61 -4.88
CA VAL A 218 -12.17 26.68 -3.78
C VAL A 218 -12.16 27.45 -2.47
N ALA A 219 -13.14 27.18 -1.60
CA ALA A 219 -13.16 27.68 -0.24
C ALA A 219 -13.31 26.49 0.73
N PHE A 220 -12.33 26.33 1.61
CA PHE A 220 -12.43 25.47 2.78
C PHE A 220 -12.88 26.32 3.97
N SER A 221 -14.11 26.13 4.43
CA SER A 221 -14.64 26.73 5.65
C SER A 221 -14.37 25.78 6.83
N THR A 222 -13.72 26.27 7.88
CA THR A 222 -13.16 25.43 8.96
C THR A 222 -14.24 24.81 9.85
N LEU A 223 -15.42 25.43 9.93
CA LEU A 223 -16.57 25.03 10.72
C LEU A 223 -17.73 24.45 9.89
N GLU A 224 -17.61 24.42 8.56
CA GLU A 224 -18.64 23.87 7.68
C GLU A 224 -18.68 22.34 7.76
N GLY A 225 -19.87 21.77 7.66
CA GLY A 225 -20.10 20.34 7.85
C GLY A 225 -19.85 19.80 9.27
N ARG A 226 -19.64 20.67 10.29
CA ARG A 226 -19.31 20.26 11.67
C ARG A 226 -20.46 20.57 12.64
N PRO A 227 -21.26 19.57 13.09
CA PRO A 227 -22.43 19.79 13.95
C PRO A 227 -22.18 20.61 15.22
N GLY A 228 -20.98 20.55 15.81
CA GLY A 228 -20.61 21.32 16.98
C GLY A 228 -20.54 22.85 16.75
N ALA A 229 -20.47 23.31 15.49
CA ALA A 229 -20.32 24.73 15.14
C ALA A 229 -21.49 25.61 15.66
N TYR A 230 -22.71 25.06 15.76
CA TYR A 230 -23.86 25.77 16.34
C TYR A 230 -23.66 26.15 17.81
N ASN A 231 -22.80 25.43 18.53
CA ASN A 231 -22.45 25.66 19.93
C ASN A 231 -20.96 26.05 20.09
N PHE A 232 -20.36 26.68 19.08
CA PHE A 232 -18.92 27.02 19.07
C PHE A 232 -18.45 27.77 20.33
N GLU A 233 -19.27 28.65 20.91
CA GLU A 233 -18.89 29.40 22.13
C GLU A 233 -18.67 28.51 23.37
N SER A 234 -19.26 27.31 23.42
CA SER A 234 -19.11 26.34 24.51
C SER A 234 -18.34 25.07 24.14
N ASN A 235 -17.98 24.88 22.87
CA ASN A 235 -17.17 23.75 22.40
C ASN A 235 -15.68 24.14 22.30
N GLY A 236 -14.89 23.76 23.32
CA GLY A 236 -13.45 24.02 23.35
C GLY A 236 -12.65 23.32 22.25
N GLU A 237 -13.02 22.09 21.87
CA GLU A 237 -12.33 21.32 20.84
C GLU A 237 -12.44 22.00 19.47
N LEU A 238 -13.61 22.57 19.15
CA LEU A 238 -13.78 23.36 17.93
C LEU A 238 -13.07 24.73 17.99
N GLN A 239 -12.93 25.32 19.18
CA GLN A 239 -12.13 26.53 19.36
C GLN A 239 -10.64 26.27 19.09
N GLU A 240 -10.10 25.12 19.48
CA GLU A 240 -8.74 24.69 19.10
C GLU A 240 -8.64 24.23 17.63
N TRP A 241 -9.71 23.66 17.07
CA TRP A 241 -9.75 23.22 15.66
C TRP A 241 -9.56 24.38 14.67
N VAL A 242 -10.16 25.54 14.94
CA VAL A 242 -9.97 26.74 14.10
C VAL A 242 -8.60 27.40 14.28
N GLN A 243 -7.83 27.03 15.31
CA GLN A 243 -6.57 27.69 15.63
C GLN A 243 -5.38 27.12 14.85
N ALA A 244 -4.57 28.03 14.30
CA ALA A 244 -3.27 27.74 13.70
C ALA A 244 -2.33 28.96 13.80
N THR A 245 -1.03 28.72 13.70
CA THR A 245 0.01 29.74 13.47
C THR A 245 0.53 29.75 12.03
N ASP A 246 0.38 28.63 11.31
CA ASP A 246 0.86 28.46 9.95
C ASP A 246 -0.02 27.48 9.17
N LEU A 247 0.01 27.61 7.85
CA LEU A 247 -0.69 26.76 6.89
C LEU A 247 0.26 26.24 5.81
N ARG A 248 -0.07 25.08 5.23
CA ARG A 248 0.57 24.56 4.03
C ARG A 248 -0.47 24.00 3.07
N ILE A 249 -0.39 24.39 1.81
CA ILE A 249 -1.16 23.80 0.71
C ILE A 249 -0.23 22.86 -0.05
N THR A 250 -0.69 21.65 -0.36
CA THR A 250 0.07 20.60 -1.06
C THR A 250 -0.72 20.16 -2.28
N LEU A 251 -0.12 20.24 -3.47
CA LEU A 251 -0.73 19.94 -4.77
C LEU A 251 -0.17 18.62 -5.30
N ASP A 252 -1.03 17.59 -5.48
CA ASP A 252 -0.60 16.19 -5.61
C ASP A 252 -0.79 15.58 -7.00
N ARG A 253 -1.88 15.91 -7.71
CA ARG A 253 -2.17 15.37 -9.05
C ARG A 253 -2.89 16.38 -9.94
N LEU A 254 -2.42 16.55 -11.18
CA LEU A 254 -3.08 17.36 -12.21
C LEU A 254 -4.25 16.60 -12.85
N ASN A 255 -5.35 17.32 -13.10
CA ASN A 255 -6.42 16.88 -14.00
C ASN A 255 -5.98 16.95 -15.46
N THR A 256 -6.43 16.00 -16.29
CA THR A 256 -6.13 15.92 -17.73
C THR A 256 -7.36 15.57 -18.56
N PHE A 257 -7.27 15.77 -19.89
CA PHE A 257 -8.30 15.39 -20.86
C PHE A 257 -8.07 14.03 -21.54
N GLY A 258 -6.95 13.35 -21.26
CA GLY A 258 -6.52 12.13 -21.97
C GLY A 258 -5.75 12.40 -23.27
N ASP A 259 -5.51 13.66 -23.66
CA ASP A 259 -4.69 14.00 -24.83
C ASP A 259 -3.17 13.88 -24.56
N GLU A 260 -2.76 13.79 -23.30
CA GLU A 260 -1.39 13.51 -22.87
C GLU A 260 -0.89 12.13 -23.32
N MET A 261 -1.80 11.17 -23.55
CA MET A 261 -1.51 9.81 -24.03
C MET A 261 -0.81 9.79 -25.39
N PHE A 262 -0.92 10.88 -26.18
CA PHE A 262 -0.22 11.03 -27.46
C PHE A 262 1.22 11.52 -27.33
N GLY A 263 1.69 11.85 -26.12
CA GLY A 263 3.08 12.24 -25.84
C GLY A 263 3.53 13.57 -26.48
N VAL A 264 2.60 14.39 -26.94
CA VAL A 264 2.91 15.63 -27.68
C VAL A 264 3.39 16.72 -26.73
N GLU A 265 4.57 17.29 -27.00
CA GLU A 265 5.21 18.33 -26.18
C GLU A 265 4.27 19.51 -25.84
N GLN A 266 3.56 20.06 -26.84
CA GLN A 266 2.59 21.15 -26.65
C GLN A 266 1.32 20.77 -25.86
N VAL A 267 1.07 19.48 -25.63
CA VAL A 267 0.02 19.00 -24.74
C VAL A 267 0.54 18.97 -23.30
N LEU A 268 1.72 18.40 -23.07
CA LEU A 268 2.35 18.34 -21.74
C LEU A 268 2.66 19.76 -21.20
N GLN A 269 3.06 20.69 -22.06
CA GLN A 269 3.22 22.12 -21.75
C GLN A 269 1.89 22.85 -21.46
N SER A 270 0.74 22.21 -21.64
CA SER A 270 -0.58 22.78 -21.31
C SER A 270 -1.17 22.33 -19.97
N TYR A 271 -0.43 21.52 -19.20
CA TYR A 271 -0.81 21.08 -17.86
C TYR A 271 0.22 21.57 -16.83
N TYR A 272 -0.24 22.39 -15.89
CA TYR A 272 0.57 23.01 -14.81
C TYR A 272 -0.37 23.53 -13.71
N TYR A 273 0.16 23.79 -12.51
CA TYR A 273 -0.58 24.49 -11.46
C TYR A 273 -0.39 26.00 -11.57
N ALA A 274 -1.47 26.78 -11.47
CA ALA A 274 -1.40 28.23 -11.33
C ALA A 274 -2.50 28.75 -10.39
N ILE A 275 -2.13 29.65 -9.48
CA ILE A 275 -3.02 30.21 -8.44
C ILE A 275 -2.87 31.74 -8.45
N ALA A 276 -4.00 32.44 -8.51
CA ALA A 276 -4.09 33.90 -8.55
C ALA A 276 -4.35 34.56 -7.18
N ASP A 277 -4.91 33.83 -6.22
CA ASP A 277 -5.20 34.33 -4.87
C ASP A 277 -5.24 33.19 -3.85
N VAL A 278 -4.63 33.43 -2.69
CA VAL A 278 -4.75 32.63 -1.47
C VAL A 278 -5.19 33.56 -0.33
N ALA A 279 -6.46 33.49 0.04
CA ALA A 279 -7.04 34.31 1.09
C ALA A 279 -7.38 33.47 2.34
N VAL A 280 -6.73 33.77 3.46
CA VAL A 280 -6.95 33.13 4.76
C VAL A 280 -7.83 34.04 5.60
N GLY A 281 -9.15 33.83 5.51
CA GLY A 281 -10.13 34.60 6.26
C GLY A 281 -10.14 34.20 7.73
N ALA A 282 -9.63 35.06 8.61
CA ALA A 282 -9.40 34.73 10.01
C ALA A 282 -9.61 35.93 10.96
N ARG A 283 -9.56 35.65 12.26
CA ARG A 283 -9.46 36.67 13.32
C ARG A 283 -8.25 36.39 14.20
N CYS A 284 -7.60 37.45 14.63
CA CYS A 284 -6.53 37.39 15.61
C CYS A 284 -7.05 36.82 16.95
N THR A 285 -6.41 35.79 17.51
CA THR A 285 -6.89 35.09 18.71
C THR A 285 -6.63 35.92 19.97
N CYS A 286 -7.69 36.46 20.58
CA CYS A 286 -7.62 37.30 21.80
C CYS A 286 -8.65 36.94 22.89
N ASN A 287 -9.19 35.72 22.85
CA ASN A 287 -10.13 35.19 23.84
C ASN A 287 -11.39 36.04 24.15
N GLY A 288 -11.72 37.03 23.32
CA GLY A 288 -12.86 37.92 23.54
C GLY A 288 -12.60 39.12 24.47
N HIS A 289 -11.34 39.39 24.81
CA HIS A 289 -10.91 40.50 25.68
C HIS A 289 -10.06 41.56 24.95
N ALA A 290 -10.08 41.61 23.61
CA ALA A 290 -9.45 42.68 22.83
C ALA A 290 -10.20 42.95 21.52
N GLY A 291 -10.38 44.23 21.18
CA GLY A 291 -10.97 44.66 19.90
C GLY A 291 -9.96 44.83 18.76
N ASP A 292 -8.65 44.73 19.01
CA ASP A 292 -7.60 45.03 18.03
C ASP A 292 -6.28 44.29 18.33
N CYS A 293 -5.46 44.08 17.29
CA CYS A 293 -4.17 43.38 17.33
C CYS A 293 -3.03 44.19 16.71
N VAL A 294 -2.11 44.62 17.56
CA VAL A 294 -0.98 45.49 17.23
C VAL A 294 0.32 44.70 17.10
N ASN A 295 1.29 45.25 16.35
CA ASN A 295 2.66 44.75 16.37
C ASN A 295 3.36 45.27 17.63
N ALA A 296 3.67 44.36 18.56
CA ALA A 296 4.38 44.64 19.80
C ALA A 296 5.84 44.18 19.69
N THR A 297 6.77 44.96 20.23
CA THR A 297 8.17 44.56 20.31
C THR A 297 8.39 43.72 21.57
N GLY A 298 8.76 42.46 21.41
CA GLY A 298 9.08 41.57 22.54
C GLY A 298 10.40 41.97 23.23
N PRO A 299 10.70 41.42 24.43
CA PRO A 299 11.94 41.69 25.16
C PRO A 299 13.22 41.47 24.33
N ASP A 300 13.18 40.50 23.40
CA ASP A 300 14.28 40.14 22.50
C ASP A 300 14.41 41.04 21.27
N GLY A 301 13.66 42.16 21.20
CA GLY A 301 13.72 43.13 20.11
C GLY A 301 13.04 42.71 18.79
N ARG A 302 12.45 41.50 18.73
CA ARG A 302 11.62 41.06 17.61
C ARG A 302 10.24 41.71 17.67
N SER A 303 9.70 42.13 16.52
CA SER A 303 8.31 42.58 16.39
C SER A 303 7.40 41.37 16.16
N GLN A 304 6.44 41.15 17.05
CA GLN A 304 5.44 40.08 16.96
C GLN A 304 4.04 40.67 17.13
N ARG A 305 3.04 40.11 16.45
CA ARG A 305 1.66 40.59 16.56
C ARG A 305 1.02 40.07 17.85
N ALA A 306 0.37 40.95 18.61
CA ALA A 306 -0.21 40.68 19.92
C ALA A 306 -1.52 41.44 20.13
N CYS A 307 -2.36 40.93 21.02
CA CYS A 307 -3.65 41.54 21.35
C CYS A 307 -3.49 42.78 22.23
N ARG A 308 -4.32 43.81 22.01
CA ARG A 308 -4.45 44.93 22.95
C ARG A 308 -5.48 44.57 24.02
N CYS A 309 -5.03 43.88 25.06
CA CYS A 309 -5.91 43.33 26.08
C CYS A 309 -6.62 44.39 26.93
N GLU A 310 -7.93 44.21 27.10
CA GLU A 310 -8.83 44.97 27.96
C GLU A 310 -9.47 44.00 28.98
N HIS A 311 -10.62 44.32 29.59
CA HIS A 311 -11.28 43.49 30.63
C HIS A 311 -10.37 43.14 31.84
N PHE A 312 -9.32 43.94 32.05
CA PHE A 312 -8.24 43.70 33.02
C PHE A 312 -7.50 42.37 32.79
N THR A 313 -7.29 41.97 31.54
CA THR A 313 -6.52 40.79 31.12
C THR A 313 -5.12 41.14 30.57
N THR A 314 -4.26 40.14 30.38
CA THR A 314 -2.87 40.27 29.90
C THR A 314 -2.40 39.01 29.16
N GLY A 315 -1.19 39.06 28.59
CA GLY A 315 -0.59 38.03 27.74
C GLY A 315 -0.81 38.28 26.23
N PRO A 316 -0.09 37.56 25.35
CA PRO A 316 -0.14 37.80 23.90
C PRO A 316 -1.53 37.57 23.28
N ASP A 317 -2.34 36.71 23.89
CA ASP A 317 -3.68 36.28 23.47
C ASP A 317 -4.76 36.60 24.53
N CYS A 318 -4.44 37.46 25.52
CA CYS A 318 -5.30 37.84 26.65
C CYS A 318 -5.76 36.68 27.56
N GLY A 319 -4.88 35.68 27.76
CA GLY A 319 -5.14 34.45 28.51
C GLY A 319 -5.01 34.52 30.04
N GLU A 320 -4.66 35.67 30.62
CA GLU A 320 -4.38 35.84 32.05
C GLU A 320 -5.05 37.11 32.62
N CYS A 321 -5.26 37.18 33.94
CA CYS A 321 -5.72 38.41 34.62
C CYS A 321 -4.55 39.35 35.00
N LEU A 322 -4.82 40.66 35.05
CA LEU A 322 -3.87 41.65 35.55
C LEU A 322 -3.59 41.49 37.06
N PRO A 323 -2.38 41.84 37.53
CA PRO A 323 -2.08 41.92 38.96
C PRO A 323 -3.10 42.77 39.72
N PHE A 324 -3.51 42.29 40.90
CA PHE A 324 -4.57 42.85 41.77
C PHE A 324 -6.02 42.67 41.28
N TYR A 325 -6.26 42.20 40.05
CA TYR A 325 -7.62 41.93 39.53
C TYR A 325 -8.05 40.46 39.74
N ASN A 326 -7.72 39.90 40.91
CA ASN A 326 -7.82 38.48 41.21
C ASN A 326 -9.00 38.11 42.15
N ASP A 327 -10.10 38.86 42.15
CA ASP A 327 -11.29 38.53 42.95
C ASP A 327 -12.16 37.41 42.33
N VAL A 328 -11.95 37.13 41.03
CA VAL A 328 -12.62 36.08 40.24
C VAL A 328 -11.59 35.31 39.40
N PRO A 329 -11.87 34.06 38.98
CA PRO A 329 -10.99 33.34 38.07
C PRO A 329 -11.11 33.85 36.63
N TRP A 330 -10.03 33.77 35.84
CA TRP A 330 -10.05 34.08 34.41
C TRP A 330 -10.91 33.08 33.62
N ALA A 331 -11.62 33.56 32.59
CA ALA A 331 -12.35 32.76 31.62
C ALA A 331 -12.52 33.52 30.28
N ARG A 332 -12.52 32.80 29.15
CA ARG A 332 -12.76 33.34 27.79
C ARG A 332 -14.14 34.02 27.70
N ALA A 333 -14.18 35.29 27.31
CA ALA A 333 -15.42 36.06 27.21
C ALA A 333 -16.44 35.46 26.21
N THR A 334 -17.72 35.44 26.60
CA THR A 334 -18.84 34.84 25.87
C THR A 334 -19.80 35.89 25.31
N SER A 335 -20.83 35.50 24.54
CA SER A 335 -21.92 36.40 24.16
C SER A 335 -22.82 36.86 25.32
N ALA A 336 -22.76 36.20 26.49
CA ALA A 336 -23.62 36.50 27.65
C ALA A 336 -22.89 37.22 28.80
N ASP A 337 -21.58 37.02 28.93
CA ASP A 337 -20.75 37.58 30.00
C ASP A 337 -19.32 37.84 29.46
N ALA A 338 -18.80 39.04 29.74
CA ALA A 338 -17.46 39.48 29.34
C ALA A 338 -16.34 38.85 30.19
N HIS A 339 -16.68 38.26 31.33
CA HIS A 339 -15.76 37.62 32.27
C HIS A 339 -14.55 38.51 32.62
N GLU A 340 -14.81 39.77 32.99
CA GLU A 340 -13.75 40.70 33.39
C GLU A 340 -13.12 40.30 34.74
N CYS A 341 -11.80 40.44 34.82
CA CYS A 341 -11.04 40.22 36.05
C CYS A 341 -11.35 41.35 37.06
N LYS A 342 -11.54 41.03 38.35
CA LYS A 342 -12.14 41.95 39.36
C LYS A 342 -11.17 42.34 40.48
N PRO A 343 -11.12 43.62 40.89
CA PRO A 343 -10.18 44.09 41.91
C PRO A 343 -10.58 43.66 43.33
N CYS A 344 -9.58 43.37 44.15
CA CYS A 344 -9.76 42.93 45.54
C CYS A 344 -10.04 44.08 46.52
N ASN A 345 -10.69 43.80 47.66
CA ASN A 345 -11.09 44.82 48.64
C ASN A 345 -10.32 44.77 49.97
N CYS A 346 -9.22 45.50 50.07
CA CYS A 346 -8.33 45.45 51.23
C CYS A 346 -8.53 46.58 52.27
N ASN A 347 -9.71 47.24 52.29
CA ASN A 347 -10.02 48.41 53.14
C ASN A 347 -8.95 49.54 53.11
N GLY A 348 -8.15 49.64 52.05
CA GLY A 348 -7.02 50.58 51.92
C GLY A 348 -5.73 50.17 52.65
N TYR A 349 -5.69 49.03 53.34
CA TYR A 349 -4.50 48.57 54.07
C TYR A 349 -3.54 47.72 53.23
N SER A 350 -3.93 47.29 52.02
CA SER A 350 -3.10 46.61 51.02
C SER A 350 -3.50 46.99 49.59
N ASP A 351 -2.59 46.79 48.64
CA ASP A 351 -2.68 46.97 47.18
C ASP A 351 -2.35 45.67 46.40
N ARG A 352 -2.31 44.51 47.06
CA ARG A 352 -1.92 43.22 46.48
C ARG A 352 -2.85 42.09 46.91
N CYS A 353 -3.20 41.20 45.98
CA CYS A 353 -4.03 40.02 46.24
C CYS A 353 -3.83 38.89 45.20
N TYR A 354 -4.29 37.70 45.57
CA TYR A 354 -4.42 36.53 44.69
C TYR A 354 -5.85 35.95 44.79
N PHE A 355 -6.21 35.06 43.86
CA PHE A 355 -7.51 34.40 43.84
C PHE A 355 -7.53 33.16 44.74
N ASP A 356 -8.33 33.21 45.80
CA ASP A 356 -8.63 32.09 46.69
C ASP A 356 -9.95 31.42 46.28
N LYS A 357 -9.83 30.20 45.74
CA LYS A 357 -10.94 29.40 45.21
C LYS A 357 -11.93 28.95 46.30
N GLU A 358 -11.50 28.82 47.55
CA GLU A 358 -12.38 28.40 48.65
C GLU A 358 -13.09 29.61 49.28
N LEU A 359 -12.41 30.76 49.38
CA LEU A 359 -13.03 32.03 49.74
C LEU A 359 -14.14 32.41 48.73
N TYR A 360 -13.88 32.23 47.43
CA TYR A 360 -14.84 32.47 46.36
C TYR A 360 -16.10 31.60 46.48
N LYS A 361 -15.94 30.28 46.71
CA LYS A 361 -17.08 29.38 46.98
C LYS A 361 -17.88 29.78 48.23
N ALA A 362 -17.20 30.26 49.27
CA ALA A 362 -17.83 30.55 50.56
C ALA A 362 -18.54 31.91 50.61
N THR A 363 -18.10 32.88 49.80
CA THR A 363 -18.54 34.29 49.93
C THR A 363 -18.97 34.97 48.63
N GLY A 364 -18.65 34.39 47.46
CA GLY A 364 -18.79 35.05 46.16
C GLY A 364 -17.63 35.98 45.78
N HIS A 365 -16.62 36.11 46.66
CA HIS A 365 -15.42 36.92 46.46
C HIS A 365 -14.17 36.07 46.72
N GLY A 366 -13.20 36.07 45.80
CA GLY A 366 -11.97 35.29 45.89
C GLY A 366 -10.75 36.10 46.29
N GLY A 367 -10.83 37.43 46.32
CA GLY A 367 -9.69 38.32 46.41
C GLY A 367 -9.07 38.37 47.79
N HIS A 368 -8.07 37.52 48.05
CA HIS A 368 -7.39 37.47 49.35
C HIS A 368 -6.26 38.51 49.41
N CYS A 369 -6.42 39.52 50.28
CA CYS A 369 -5.44 40.59 50.44
C CYS A 369 -4.19 40.13 51.20
N VAL A 370 -3.01 40.45 50.68
CA VAL A 370 -1.71 40.17 51.34
C VAL A 370 -1.07 41.44 51.91
N ASP A 371 -0.13 41.32 52.85
CA ASP A 371 0.63 42.45 53.40
C ASP A 371 -0.17 43.56 54.14
N CYS A 372 -1.25 43.20 54.85
CA CYS A 372 -2.04 44.13 55.69
C CYS A 372 -1.18 45.00 56.64
N ARG A 373 -1.32 46.32 56.53
CA ARG A 373 -0.59 47.34 57.31
C ARG A 373 -1.12 47.53 58.75
N ASP A 374 -0.45 48.38 59.52
CA ASP A 374 -0.84 48.88 60.87
C ASP A 374 -1.17 47.81 61.94
N ASN A 375 -0.47 46.66 61.90
CA ASN A 375 -0.74 45.50 62.77
C ASN A 375 -2.21 45.05 62.73
N ARG A 376 -2.84 45.16 61.55
CA ARG A 376 -4.15 44.61 61.26
C ARG A 376 -4.06 43.23 60.60
N ASP A 377 -5.18 42.53 60.56
CA ASP A 377 -5.32 41.17 60.06
C ASP A 377 -6.76 40.93 59.56
N GLY A 378 -6.99 39.83 58.86
CA GLY A 378 -8.25 39.47 58.21
C GLY A 378 -8.18 39.58 56.69
N ALA A 379 -9.09 38.90 55.98
CA ALA A 379 -9.08 38.83 54.51
C ALA A 379 -9.21 40.22 53.85
N ASN A 380 -9.82 41.17 54.56
CA ASN A 380 -9.94 42.58 54.15
C ASN A 380 -9.19 43.52 55.13
N CYS A 381 -8.24 43.01 55.94
CA CYS A 381 -7.46 43.74 56.94
C CYS A 381 -8.27 44.41 58.09
N GLU A 382 -9.40 43.85 58.50
CA GLU A 382 -10.39 44.52 59.36
C GLU A 382 -10.10 44.57 60.88
N ARG A 383 -9.32 43.64 61.47
CA ARG A 383 -9.16 43.46 62.94
C ARG A 383 -7.74 43.75 63.45
N CYS A 384 -7.55 44.01 64.76
CA CYS A 384 -6.20 43.95 65.37
C CYS A 384 -5.62 42.53 65.20
N ARG A 385 -4.33 42.44 64.89
CA ARG A 385 -3.57 41.18 64.82
C ARG A 385 -3.44 40.53 66.20
N GLU A 386 -3.40 39.20 66.25
CA GLU A 386 -3.33 38.42 67.49
C GLU A 386 -2.11 38.74 68.36
N ASN A 387 -2.19 38.41 69.65
CA ASN A 387 -1.15 38.62 70.69
C ASN A 387 -0.97 40.09 71.12
N PHE A 388 -1.75 40.99 70.53
CA PHE A 388 -1.94 42.37 70.92
C PHE A 388 -3.36 42.56 71.48
N TYR A 389 -3.50 43.38 72.53
CA TYR A 389 -4.80 43.83 73.03
C TYR A 389 -4.98 45.33 72.76
N ALA A 390 -6.21 45.77 72.51
CA ALA A 390 -6.50 47.19 72.36
C ALA A 390 -6.33 47.91 73.72
N ARG A 391 -5.50 48.95 73.77
CA ARG A 391 -5.31 49.75 74.99
C ARG A 391 -6.62 50.51 75.29
N PRO A 392 -7.15 50.49 76.54
CA PRO A 392 -8.46 51.07 76.87
C PRO A 392 -8.61 52.59 76.70
N GLU A 393 -7.52 53.33 76.44
CA GLU A 393 -7.51 54.80 76.41
C GLU A 393 -7.59 55.40 74.99
N ASP A 394 -7.05 54.70 73.99
CA ASP A 394 -6.83 55.21 72.63
C ASP A 394 -7.27 54.24 71.51
N GLY A 395 -7.55 52.97 71.82
CA GLY A 395 -7.91 51.94 70.84
C GLY A 395 -6.74 51.35 70.05
N TYR A 396 -5.49 51.67 70.41
CA TYR A 396 -4.28 51.19 69.74
C TYR A 396 -3.92 49.77 70.19
N CYS A 397 -3.50 48.88 69.26
CA CYS A 397 -3.16 47.48 69.58
C CYS A 397 -1.75 47.38 70.26
N VAL A 398 -1.61 46.69 71.39
CA VAL A 398 -0.36 46.59 72.21
C VAL A 398 -0.08 45.15 72.69
N ALA A 399 1.18 44.68 72.61
CA ALA A 399 1.57 43.27 72.81
C ALA A 399 1.55 42.75 74.28
N CYS A 400 1.32 41.44 74.45
CA CYS A 400 1.13 40.77 75.76
C CYS A 400 2.36 40.12 76.43
N ASN A 401 3.40 39.72 75.70
CA ASN A 401 4.67 39.18 76.24
C ASN A 401 4.55 38.02 77.27
N CYS A 402 3.71 37.03 76.99
CA CYS A 402 3.84 35.69 77.59
C CYS A 402 5.00 34.92 76.94
N ASN A 403 5.61 33.93 77.63
CA ASN A 403 6.47 33.01 76.91
C ASN A 403 5.57 32.20 75.98
N GLU A 404 5.82 32.30 74.69
CA GLU A 404 4.92 31.79 73.66
C GLU A 404 4.83 30.26 73.62
N ILE A 405 5.73 29.64 74.35
CA ILE A 405 5.96 28.21 74.38
C ILE A 405 5.10 27.60 75.50
N GLY A 406 5.51 27.62 76.77
CA GLY A 406 4.75 26.89 77.81
C GLY A 406 3.32 27.42 78.13
N SER A 407 2.90 28.55 77.55
CA SER A 407 1.64 29.26 77.89
C SER A 407 0.42 28.83 77.05
N ARG A 408 -0.77 28.81 77.66
CA ARG A 408 -2.06 28.47 77.03
C ARG A 408 -2.53 29.48 75.99
N SER A 409 -2.14 30.73 76.17
CA SER A 409 -2.47 31.83 75.30
C SER A 409 -1.32 32.83 75.33
N LEU A 410 -0.96 33.35 74.15
CA LEU A 410 -0.04 34.47 73.98
C LEU A 410 -0.75 35.77 74.36
N GLN A 411 -2.02 35.86 73.97
CA GLN A 411 -2.96 36.84 74.44
C GLN A 411 -3.21 36.63 75.94
N CYS A 412 -2.54 37.46 76.71
CA CYS A 412 -2.74 37.64 78.13
C CYS A 412 -4.19 38.02 78.47
N ASN A 413 -4.59 37.80 79.72
CA ASN A 413 -5.77 38.49 80.25
C ASN A 413 -5.51 40.01 80.29
N THR A 414 -6.54 40.80 80.60
CA THR A 414 -6.47 42.28 80.73
C THR A 414 -5.49 42.80 81.81
N GLU A 415 -4.75 41.91 82.49
CA GLU A 415 -3.73 42.20 83.51
C GLU A 415 -2.31 41.74 83.12
N GLY A 416 -2.10 41.07 81.98
CA GLY A 416 -0.76 40.64 81.54
C GLY A 416 -0.26 39.28 82.05
N LYS A 417 -1.13 38.37 82.50
CA LYS A 417 -0.75 37.04 83.02
C LYS A 417 -1.01 35.88 82.06
N CYS A 418 -0.20 34.83 82.23
CA CYS A 418 -0.08 33.63 81.40
C CYS A 418 -0.53 32.39 82.19
N GLN A 419 -0.95 31.31 81.52
CA GLN A 419 -1.44 30.07 82.15
C GLN A 419 -0.70 28.85 81.57
N CYS A 420 -0.10 27.97 82.37
CA CYS A 420 0.78 26.92 81.81
C CYS A 420 0.06 25.67 81.27
N LYS A 421 0.65 25.04 80.25
CA LYS A 421 0.13 23.84 79.56
C LYS A 421 0.60 22.51 80.20
N PRO A 422 -0.05 21.37 79.92
CA PRO A 422 0.28 20.05 80.51
C PRO A 422 1.70 19.59 80.17
N GLY A 423 2.34 18.81 81.05
CA GLY A 423 3.73 18.36 80.89
C GLY A 423 4.80 19.46 81.06
N VAL A 424 4.39 20.73 81.12
CA VAL A 424 5.24 21.91 81.31
C VAL A 424 5.23 22.42 82.76
N THR A 425 6.31 23.09 83.13
CA THR A 425 6.48 23.79 84.41
C THR A 425 7.20 25.14 84.24
N GLY A 426 7.05 26.06 85.20
CA GLY A 426 7.65 27.41 85.24
C GLY A 426 6.65 28.58 85.31
N ASP A 427 7.03 29.74 85.87
CA ASP A 427 6.12 30.89 86.12
C ASP A 427 5.70 31.66 84.86
N LYS A 428 6.61 31.80 83.90
CA LYS A 428 6.27 32.17 82.52
C LYS A 428 6.02 30.93 81.65
N CYS A 429 6.09 29.74 82.24
CA CYS A 429 6.00 28.42 81.60
C CYS A 429 7.20 28.14 80.66
N ASP A 430 8.22 27.39 81.11
CA ASP A 430 9.57 27.40 80.49
C ASP A 430 10.35 26.06 80.36
N ARG A 431 9.85 24.87 80.78
CA ARG A 431 10.52 23.55 80.52
C ARG A 431 9.65 22.27 80.72
N CYS A 432 10.18 21.11 80.26
CA CYS A 432 9.57 19.75 80.27
C CYS A 432 9.85 18.82 81.48
N ALA A 433 9.12 17.69 81.49
CA ALA A 433 9.33 16.48 82.31
C ALA A 433 9.96 15.30 81.53
N ALA A 434 10.18 14.14 82.18
CA ALA A 434 10.86 12.96 81.59
C ALA A 434 9.92 11.98 80.87
N ASN A 435 10.44 11.24 79.86
CA ASN A 435 9.65 10.55 78.81
C ASN A 435 8.61 11.47 78.12
N HIS A 436 8.83 12.77 78.26
CA HIS A 436 8.11 13.85 77.63
C HIS A 436 9.14 14.77 76.98
N TYR A 437 8.70 15.50 75.98
CA TYR A 437 9.57 16.23 75.07
C TYR A 437 8.86 17.41 74.44
N ASP A 438 9.58 18.13 73.56
CA ASP A 438 9.09 19.27 72.79
C ASP A 438 8.51 20.29 73.74
N PHE A 439 9.44 21.00 74.40
CA PHE A 439 9.09 22.16 75.20
C PHE A 439 8.54 23.21 74.23
N SER A 440 7.22 23.19 74.11
CA SER A 440 6.49 23.67 72.95
C SER A 440 5.40 24.62 73.35
N SER A 441 4.86 25.32 72.35
CA SER A 441 3.59 26.05 72.43
C SER A 441 2.44 25.22 73.01
N PHE A 442 2.55 23.89 73.13
CA PHE A 442 1.51 22.97 73.63
C PHE A 442 1.74 22.40 75.02
N GLY A 443 2.85 22.73 75.68
CA GLY A 443 3.27 22.08 76.91
C GLY A 443 4.46 21.16 76.63
N CYS A 444 4.43 19.94 77.17
CA CYS A 444 5.34 18.87 76.74
C CYS A 444 4.59 17.57 76.56
N THR A 445 4.90 16.88 75.46
CA THR A 445 4.14 15.74 74.96
C THR A 445 4.77 14.44 75.42
N SER A 446 3.98 13.41 75.76
CA SER A 446 4.53 12.07 76.07
C SER A 446 5.06 11.38 74.80
N CYS A 447 6.23 10.76 74.89
CA CYS A 447 6.84 10.05 73.75
C CYS A 447 6.04 8.77 73.40
N GLU A 448 5.62 8.01 74.40
CA GLU A 448 4.93 6.71 74.27
C GLU A 448 5.63 5.66 73.36
N CYS A 449 6.95 5.51 73.48
CA CYS A 449 7.74 4.55 72.69
C CYS A 449 7.25 3.09 72.81
N SER A 450 7.25 2.36 71.70
CA SER A 450 6.89 0.94 71.61
C SER A 450 7.99 0.03 72.15
N GLU A 451 7.64 -1.07 72.82
CA GLU A 451 8.64 -2.05 73.27
C GLU A 451 9.29 -2.79 72.09
N ALA A 452 8.51 -3.50 71.27
CA ALA A 452 9.00 -4.34 70.18
C ALA A 452 9.86 -3.62 69.12
N GLY A 453 9.64 -2.31 68.94
CA GLY A 453 10.36 -1.48 67.98
C GLY A 453 11.43 -0.56 68.58
N SER A 454 11.50 -0.41 69.91
CA SER A 454 12.61 0.32 70.53
C SER A 454 13.90 -0.51 70.48
N LEU A 455 15.03 0.16 70.36
CA LEU A 455 16.36 -0.45 70.37
C LEU A 455 16.55 -1.24 71.67
N ASN A 456 17.03 -2.49 71.57
CA ASN A 456 17.12 -3.45 72.68
C ASN A 456 15.81 -3.67 73.46
N ASN A 457 14.65 -3.43 72.82
CA ASN A 457 13.31 -3.49 73.40
C ASN A 457 13.11 -2.53 74.62
N ALA A 458 13.76 -1.36 74.63
CA ALA A 458 13.76 -0.43 75.77
C ALA A 458 13.17 0.96 75.45
N PRO A 459 11.92 1.28 75.88
CA PRO A 459 11.27 2.58 75.66
C PRO A 459 12.04 3.80 76.19
N SER A 460 12.59 4.63 75.29
CA SER A 460 13.27 5.90 75.63
C SER A 460 13.31 6.88 74.45
N CYS A 461 13.33 8.18 74.73
CA CYS A 461 13.29 9.26 73.74
C CYS A 461 14.12 10.49 74.11
N ASP A 462 14.46 11.30 73.11
CA ASP A 462 15.13 12.59 73.28
C ASP A 462 14.18 13.68 73.83
N PRO A 463 14.60 14.50 74.83
CA PRO A 463 13.71 15.46 75.52
C PRO A 463 13.40 16.75 74.74
N VAL A 464 13.98 16.97 73.55
CA VAL A 464 13.66 18.13 72.70
C VAL A 464 12.79 17.69 71.52
N THR A 465 13.20 16.65 70.82
CA THR A 465 12.57 16.16 69.59
C THR A 465 11.48 15.12 69.84
N GLY A 466 11.57 14.34 70.93
CA GLY A 466 10.67 13.24 71.25
C GLY A 466 10.83 12.00 70.41
N MET A 467 11.89 11.93 69.62
CA MET A 467 12.17 10.77 68.80
C MET A 467 12.58 9.63 69.73
N CYS A 468 11.79 8.55 69.70
CA CYS A 468 12.15 7.31 70.38
C CYS A 468 13.32 6.63 69.66
N MET A 469 14.17 5.92 70.41
CA MET A 469 15.32 5.21 69.84
C MET A 469 14.88 3.87 69.24
N CYS A 470 14.69 3.80 67.92
CA CYS A 470 14.13 2.63 67.24
C CYS A 470 15.17 1.60 66.75
N LYS A 471 14.72 0.38 66.46
CA LYS A 471 15.45 -0.64 65.68
C LYS A 471 15.59 -0.24 64.20
N ASP A 472 16.51 -0.88 63.47
CA ASP A 472 16.94 -0.43 62.14
C ASP A 472 15.88 -0.50 61.02
N ASN A 473 14.95 -1.45 61.04
CA ASN A 473 13.85 -1.51 60.05
C ASN A 473 12.55 -0.84 60.57
N VAL A 474 12.65 -0.10 61.67
CA VAL A 474 11.54 0.57 62.35
C VAL A 474 11.67 2.09 62.23
N GLU A 475 10.53 2.77 62.16
CA GLU A 475 10.41 4.23 62.20
C GLU A 475 9.13 4.67 62.93
N GLY A 476 8.64 5.86 62.61
CA GLY A 476 7.64 6.57 63.38
C GLY A 476 8.26 7.10 64.66
N LYS A 477 7.76 8.26 65.13
CA LYS A 477 8.28 8.94 66.32
C LYS A 477 8.27 8.06 67.58
N ARG A 478 7.45 7.01 67.58
CA ARG A 478 7.16 6.08 68.68
C ARG A 478 7.70 4.67 68.48
N CYS A 479 8.43 4.40 67.39
CA CYS A 479 8.89 3.06 67.01
C CYS A 479 7.76 2.02 66.90
N ARG A 480 6.59 2.43 66.41
CA ARG A 480 5.39 1.57 66.22
C ARG A 480 5.17 1.16 64.77
N GLU A 481 5.84 1.82 63.84
CA GLU A 481 5.66 1.66 62.40
C GLU A 481 6.92 1.02 61.80
N CYS A 482 6.74 0.05 60.91
CA CYS A 482 7.83 -0.43 60.07
C CYS A 482 8.19 0.64 59.03
N ARG A 483 9.45 0.66 58.58
CA ARG A 483 9.84 1.54 57.46
C ARG A 483 9.06 1.19 56.19
N PRO A 484 8.76 2.14 55.29
CA PRO A 484 8.14 1.85 54.01
C PRO A 484 8.90 0.74 53.25
N GLY A 485 8.17 -0.29 52.82
CA GLY A 485 8.79 -1.52 52.30
C GLY A 485 9.19 -2.54 53.36
N PHE A 486 8.69 -2.45 54.59
CA PHE A 486 8.87 -3.44 55.66
C PHE A 486 7.54 -3.68 56.43
N PHE A 487 7.40 -4.87 57.02
CA PHE A 487 6.22 -5.35 57.76
C PHE A 487 6.61 -6.22 58.97
N ASN A 488 5.61 -6.77 59.68
CA ASN A 488 5.81 -7.70 60.81
C ASN A 488 6.74 -7.16 61.91
N LEU A 489 6.26 -6.15 62.66
CA LEU A 489 6.98 -5.62 63.82
C LEU A 489 6.96 -6.63 64.98
N ALA A 490 8.06 -7.34 65.18
CA ALA A 490 8.16 -8.44 66.14
C ALA A 490 9.25 -8.22 67.20
N VAL A 491 9.06 -8.82 68.39
CA VAL A 491 9.96 -8.66 69.56
C VAL A 491 11.26 -9.46 69.38
N ASP A 492 11.15 -10.63 68.75
CA ASP A 492 12.22 -11.58 68.41
C ASP A 492 12.96 -11.21 67.11
N ASN A 493 12.41 -10.32 66.28
CA ASN A 493 13.13 -9.74 65.16
C ASN A 493 14.16 -8.70 65.65
N GLU A 494 15.45 -8.98 65.42
CA GLU A 494 16.58 -8.13 65.80
C GLU A 494 16.49 -6.74 65.14
N PHE A 495 16.08 -6.68 63.87
CA PHE A 495 15.87 -5.44 63.11
C PHE A 495 14.47 -4.84 63.30
N GLY A 496 13.57 -5.54 64.00
CA GLY A 496 12.20 -5.16 64.31
C GLY A 496 11.20 -5.57 63.23
N CYS A 497 11.43 -5.18 61.97
CA CYS A 497 10.55 -5.48 60.83
C CYS A 497 11.26 -6.23 59.70
N THR A 498 10.51 -7.05 58.96
CA THR A 498 10.93 -7.83 57.79
C THR A 498 10.70 -7.01 56.51
N PRO A 499 11.61 -6.96 55.52
CA PRO A 499 11.36 -6.29 54.23
C PRO A 499 10.25 -6.96 53.42
N CYS A 500 9.40 -6.15 52.79
CA CYS A 500 8.49 -6.58 51.73
C CYS A 500 9.30 -6.99 50.49
N PHE A 501 8.90 -8.10 49.85
CA PHE A 501 9.44 -8.54 48.57
C PHE A 501 8.48 -8.20 47.42
N CYS A 502 7.21 -8.66 47.47
CA CYS A 502 6.12 -8.32 46.54
C CYS A 502 6.49 -8.30 45.03
N TYR A 503 7.46 -9.14 44.63
CA TYR A 503 8.22 -9.06 43.37
C TYR A 503 8.82 -7.67 43.01
N GLY A 504 8.68 -6.68 43.89
CA GLY A 504 9.03 -5.26 43.75
C GLY A 504 7.93 -4.36 43.21
N HIS A 505 6.71 -4.86 43.02
CA HIS A 505 5.57 -4.08 42.51
C HIS A 505 4.83 -3.31 43.62
N SER A 506 4.98 -3.73 44.87
CA SER A 506 4.45 -3.03 46.04
C SER A 506 5.49 -2.91 47.15
N SER A 507 5.45 -1.81 47.90
CA SER A 507 6.14 -1.61 49.18
C SER A 507 5.16 -1.67 50.37
N LEU A 508 3.90 -2.00 50.11
CA LEU A 508 2.82 -2.13 51.10
C LEU A 508 2.49 -3.62 51.28
N CYS A 509 2.96 -4.22 52.37
CA CYS A 509 2.68 -5.60 52.71
C CYS A 509 2.38 -5.78 54.20
N ASN A 510 1.69 -6.86 54.55
CA ASN A 510 1.26 -7.20 55.91
C ASN A 510 1.51 -8.69 56.17
N SER A 511 1.40 -9.13 57.43
CA SER A 511 1.51 -10.54 57.83
C SER A 511 0.37 -11.41 57.26
N ALA A 512 0.72 -12.51 56.60
CA ALA A 512 -0.24 -13.40 55.93
C ALA A 512 -0.82 -14.46 56.88
N SER A 513 -2.14 -14.44 57.08
CA SER A 513 -2.82 -15.38 57.97
C SER A 513 -2.92 -16.81 57.40
N GLY A 514 -2.90 -17.80 58.30
CA GLY A 514 -3.04 -19.22 57.94
C GLY A 514 -1.74 -19.89 57.46
N TYR A 515 -0.60 -19.20 57.58
CA TYR A 515 0.73 -19.82 57.56
C TYR A 515 1.14 -20.22 58.98
N SER A 516 1.79 -21.37 59.10
CA SER A 516 2.33 -21.88 60.36
C SER A 516 3.80 -22.24 60.20
N ARG A 517 4.57 -22.15 61.29
CA ARG A 517 6.00 -22.50 61.32
C ARG A 517 6.19 -23.99 61.03
N VAL A 518 7.04 -24.31 60.06
CA VAL A 518 7.39 -25.69 59.67
C VAL A 518 8.90 -25.78 59.46
N SER A 519 9.48 -26.95 59.68
CA SER A 519 10.90 -27.20 59.40
C SER A 519 11.02 -28.34 58.39
N VAL A 520 11.72 -28.11 57.27
CA VAL A 520 12.03 -29.15 56.30
C VAL A 520 13.24 -29.92 56.80
N GLU A 521 13.03 -31.15 57.29
CA GLU A 521 14.07 -31.94 57.97
C GLU A 521 14.43 -33.24 57.23
N SER A 522 15.73 -33.50 57.08
CA SER A 522 16.30 -34.71 56.49
C SER A 522 17.25 -35.37 57.49
N THR A 523 16.72 -36.35 58.22
CA THR A 523 17.40 -37.10 59.29
C THR A 523 17.91 -38.47 58.83
N PHE A 524 17.79 -38.78 57.54
CA PHE A 524 18.31 -39.97 56.85
C PHE A 524 17.84 -41.33 57.42
N VAL A 525 16.87 -41.34 58.33
CA VAL A 525 16.24 -42.55 58.91
C VAL A 525 15.67 -43.46 57.81
N ARG A 526 15.36 -42.91 56.63
CA ARG A 526 14.83 -43.63 55.45
C ARG A 526 15.85 -43.73 54.31
N GLY A 527 17.14 -43.80 54.62
CA GLY A 527 18.21 -43.91 53.63
C GLY A 527 18.72 -42.54 53.18
N ALA A 528 19.28 -42.46 51.98
CA ALA A 528 19.84 -41.21 51.44
C ALA A 528 18.82 -40.12 51.08
N GLU A 529 17.50 -40.34 51.26
CA GLU A 529 16.43 -39.34 51.07
C GLU A 529 16.50 -38.49 49.78
N LYS A 530 16.90 -39.10 48.65
CA LYS A 530 17.18 -38.45 47.34
C LYS A 530 18.38 -37.46 47.32
N TRP A 531 19.15 -37.31 48.38
CA TRP A 531 20.39 -36.54 48.33
C TRP A 531 21.35 -37.11 47.29
N ALA A 532 22.09 -36.22 46.62
CA ALA A 532 23.15 -36.57 45.68
C ALA A 532 24.49 -35.96 46.13
N ALA A 533 25.56 -36.28 45.40
CA ALA A 533 26.84 -35.60 45.55
C ALA A 533 27.36 -35.13 44.18
N SER A 534 28.13 -34.05 44.14
CA SER A 534 28.81 -33.58 42.93
C SER A 534 30.26 -33.14 43.18
N ILE A 535 31.04 -33.18 42.11
CA ILE A 535 32.45 -32.79 42.03
C ILE A 535 32.69 -32.07 40.69
N TYR A 536 32.98 -30.78 40.73
CA TYR A 536 33.00 -29.89 39.54
C TYR A 536 31.72 -30.09 38.69
N ASP A 537 30.56 -29.99 39.37
CA ASP A 537 29.19 -30.19 38.86
C ASP A 537 28.92 -31.51 38.10
N ARG A 538 29.81 -32.50 38.21
CA ARG A 538 29.59 -33.88 37.75
C ARG A 538 29.18 -34.79 38.91
N PRO A 539 28.34 -35.82 38.71
CA PRO A 539 27.91 -36.71 39.78
C PRO A 539 29.08 -37.41 40.51
N ALA A 540 29.04 -37.38 41.84
CA ALA A 540 29.98 -38.07 42.73
C ALA A 540 29.27 -39.20 43.51
N ALA A 541 30.04 -40.15 44.02
CA ALA A 541 29.50 -41.28 44.78
C ALA A 541 29.11 -40.85 46.21
N LEU A 542 27.81 -40.96 46.53
CA LEU A 542 27.26 -40.80 47.86
C LEU A 542 27.02 -42.18 48.50
N ASN A 543 27.46 -42.39 49.74
CA ASN A 543 27.26 -43.63 50.48
C ASN A 543 26.38 -43.38 51.71
N TYR A 544 25.32 -44.16 51.90
CA TYR A 544 24.49 -44.11 53.11
C TYR A 544 24.98 -45.14 54.14
N ASP A 545 25.17 -44.69 55.39
CA ASP A 545 25.47 -45.57 56.53
C ASP A 545 24.19 -45.86 57.34
N PRO A 546 23.68 -47.11 57.34
CA PRO A 546 22.46 -47.48 58.06
C PRO A 546 22.63 -47.58 59.59
N ILE A 547 23.86 -47.57 60.10
CA ILE A 547 24.15 -47.65 61.54
C ILE A 547 24.21 -46.25 62.14
N SER A 548 24.93 -45.33 61.49
CA SER A 548 25.03 -43.92 61.94
C SER A 548 23.95 -43.01 61.37
N GLN A 549 23.05 -43.52 60.52
CA GLN A 549 21.97 -42.77 59.85
C GLN A 549 22.49 -41.48 59.21
N SER A 550 23.59 -41.59 58.45
CA SER A 550 24.27 -40.43 57.85
C SER A 550 24.70 -40.72 56.42
N VAL A 551 24.74 -39.66 55.59
CA VAL A 551 25.26 -39.76 54.21
C VAL A 551 26.71 -39.29 54.15
N THR A 552 27.52 -40.02 53.38
CA THR A 552 28.98 -39.95 53.42
C THR A 552 29.56 -39.76 52.02
N VAL A 553 30.40 -38.74 51.85
CA VAL A 553 31.26 -38.54 50.66
C VAL A 553 32.73 -38.83 51.00
N SER A 554 33.57 -39.07 49.99
CA SER A 554 35.01 -39.35 50.18
C SER A 554 35.83 -38.82 49.00
N ALA A 555 36.81 -37.96 49.26
CA ALA A 555 37.71 -37.41 48.25
C ALA A 555 38.77 -38.44 47.80
N LYS A 556 39.29 -38.29 46.57
CA LYS A 556 40.43 -39.10 46.08
C LYS A 556 41.78 -38.38 46.23
N ASP A 557 41.74 -37.05 46.26
CA ASP A 557 42.86 -36.14 46.55
C ASP A 557 42.31 -34.97 47.40
N ARG A 558 42.59 -33.72 47.03
CA ARG A 558 42.04 -32.47 47.59
C ARG A 558 40.69 -32.07 46.97
N ASP A 559 39.98 -33.02 46.36
CA ASP A 559 38.70 -32.79 45.72
C ASP A 559 37.67 -32.19 46.70
N SER A 560 36.98 -31.13 46.29
CA SER A 560 35.87 -30.55 47.04
C SER A 560 34.56 -31.11 46.49
N ILE A 561 34.01 -32.09 47.22
CA ILE A 561 32.75 -32.78 46.91
C ILE A 561 31.64 -32.12 47.71
N TYR A 562 30.54 -31.79 47.05
CA TYR A 562 29.36 -31.20 47.66
C TYR A 562 28.23 -32.23 47.77
N PHE A 563 27.55 -32.26 48.90
CA PHE A 563 26.20 -32.82 49.02
C PHE A 563 25.22 -31.86 48.34
N LEU A 564 24.33 -32.40 47.51
CA LEU A 564 23.26 -31.65 46.83
C LEU A 564 21.92 -31.96 47.49
N ALA A 565 21.21 -30.93 47.94
CA ALA A 565 19.92 -31.08 48.59
C ALA A 565 18.83 -31.54 47.60
N PRO A 566 17.92 -32.44 48.00
CA PRO A 566 16.82 -32.91 47.17
C PRO A 566 15.70 -31.87 47.04
N GLU A 567 14.86 -32.04 46.01
CA GLU A 567 13.74 -31.16 45.59
C GLU A 567 12.90 -30.54 46.73
N ARG A 568 12.71 -31.26 47.85
CA ARG A 568 11.97 -30.78 49.04
C ARG A 568 12.58 -29.56 49.74
N PHE A 569 13.85 -29.25 49.49
CA PHE A 569 14.54 -28.04 49.98
C PHE A 569 14.68 -26.96 48.89
N LEU A 570 14.14 -27.20 47.70
CA LEU A 570 14.30 -26.37 46.50
C LEU A 570 12.96 -25.70 46.12
N GLY A 571 12.92 -24.98 45.01
CA GLY A 571 11.73 -24.24 44.56
C GLY A 571 11.52 -22.95 45.36
N ASP A 572 10.26 -22.62 45.68
CA ASP A 572 9.93 -21.44 46.47
C ASP A 572 10.18 -21.69 47.97
N GLN A 573 11.20 -21.02 48.49
CA GLN A 573 11.67 -21.05 49.88
C GLN A 573 11.67 -19.65 50.50
N ARG A 574 10.89 -18.68 49.97
CA ARG A 574 10.85 -17.29 50.49
C ARG A 574 10.52 -17.20 51.98
N ALA A 575 9.65 -18.08 52.47
CA ALA A 575 9.27 -18.16 53.89
C ALA A 575 10.41 -18.60 54.83
N SER A 576 11.56 -18.99 54.29
CA SER A 576 12.80 -19.30 55.02
C SER A 576 13.73 -18.08 55.17
N TYR A 577 13.37 -16.92 54.61
CA TYR A 577 14.07 -15.66 54.85
C TYR A 577 13.93 -15.23 56.33
N ASN A 578 15.01 -14.68 56.90
CA ASN A 578 15.14 -14.37 58.33
C ASN A 578 14.93 -15.61 59.25
N GLN A 579 15.12 -16.82 58.72
CA GLN A 579 15.10 -18.08 59.46
C GLN A 579 16.46 -18.79 59.40
N ASN A 580 16.56 -19.92 60.09
CA ASN A 580 17.79 -20.70 60.21
C ASN A 580 17.80 -21.91 59.27
N PHE A 581 18.90 -22.05 58.52
CA PHE A 581 19.32 -23.30 57.90
C PHE A 581 20.40 -23.95 58.76
N SER A 582 20.24 -25.22 59.12
CA SER A 582 21.22 -25.93 59.94
C SER A 582 21.44 -27.38 59.48
N PHE A 583 22.59 -27.93 59.85
CA PHE A 583 22.92 -29.34 59.61
C PHE A 583 23.99 -29.81 60.58
N LYS A 584 24.14 -31.13 60.75
CA LYS A 584 25.28 -31.72 61.46
C LYS A 584 26.32 -32.24 60.49
N LEU A 585 27.59 -31.93 60.75
CA LEU A 585 28.73 -32.37 59.95
C LEU A 585 29.86 -32.88 60.86
N ARG A 586 30.54 -33.94 60.44
CA ARG A 586 31.89 -34.33 60.93
C ARG A 586 32.78 -34.77 59.78
N VAL A 587 34.09 -34.56 59.93
CA VAL A 587 35.13 -35.03 59.00
C VAL A 587 35.92 -36.19 59.62
N SER A 588 36.60 -37.02 58.82
CA SER A 588 37.38 -38.15 59.35
C SER A 588 38.74 -37.79 59.95
N ASP A 589 39.31 -36.65 59.57
CA ASP A 589 40.70 -36.29 59.88
C ASP A 589 40.82 -34.86 60.43
N ASN A 590 41.81 -34.63 61.29
CA ASN A 590 42.15 -33.30 61.77
C ASN A 590 42.96 -32.51 60.72
N GLY A 591 42.76 -31.18 60.69
CA GLY A 591 43.41 -30.29 59.71
C GLY A 591 42.52 -29.89 58.53
N ALA A 592 41.21 -29.75 58.77
CA ALA A 592 40.23 -29.30 57.77
C ALA A 592 40.60 -27.93 57.15
N ALA A 593 40.55 -27.85 55.82
CA ALA A 593 40.80 -26.65 55.02
C ALA A 593 39.48 -26.09 54.46
N PRO A 594 38.80 -25.18 55.18
CA PRO A 594 37.57 -24.52 54.72
C PRO A 594 37.82 -23.58 53.53
N SER A 595 36.74 -23.19 52.84
CA SER A 595 36.72 -22.33 51.66
C SER A 595 35.72 -21.19 51.85
N ALA A 596 35.75 -20.16 51.00
CA ALA A 596 34.69 -19.16 50.96
C ALA A 596 33.35 -19.74 50.41
N GLN A 597 33.42 -20.89 49.73
CA GLN A 597 32.29 -21.58 49.07
C GLN A 597 32.01 -22.93 49.75
N ASP A 598 31.88 -22.97 51.08
CA ASP A 598 31.58 -24.24 51.77
C ASP A 598 30.07 -24.53 51.82
N VAL A 599 29.23 -23.50 51.88
CA VAL A 599 27.77 -23.57 51.74
C VAL A 599 27.34 -22.63 50.62
N VAL A 600 26.52 -23.11 49.69
CA VAL A 600 26.07 -22.38 48.49
C VAL A 600 24.56 -22.56 48.30
N PHE A 601 23.86 -21.47 47.99
CA PHE A 601 22.46 -21.45 47.54
C PHE A 601 22.43 -20.83 46.13
N GLU A 602 21.83 -21.51 45.16
CA GLU A 602 21.76 -21.09 43.75
C GLU A 602 20.30 -20.88 43.32
N GLY A 603 20.02 -19.76 42.65
CA GLY A 603 18.68 -19.39 42.18
C GLY A 603 18.50 -19.54 40.66
N GLY A 604 17.24 -19.65 40.22
CA GLY A 604 16.87 -19.88 38.82
C GLY A 604 17.22 -18.74 37.84
N ASN A 605 17.60 -17.56 38.35
CA ASN A 605 18.17 -16.46 37.57
C ASN A 605 19.71 -16.54 37.41
N GLY A 606 20.34 -17.62 37.88
CA GLY A 606 21.79 -17.81 37.84
C GLY A 606 22.58 -17.07 38.94
N GLN A 607 21.90 -16.36 39.85
CA GLN A 607 22.55 -15.76 41.02
C GLN A 607 22.76 -16.81 42.11
N GLN A 608 23.78 -16.61 42.95
CA GLN A 608 24.10 -17.48 44.08
C GLN A 608 24.55 -16.67 45.29
N ILE A 609 24.33 -17.21 46.49
CA ILE A 609 24.95 -16.73 47.74
C ILE A 609 25.78 -17.85 48.38
N ILE A 610 26.92 -17.46 48.95
CA ILE A 610 27.94 -18.35 49.51
C ILE A 610 28.35 -17.94 50.93
N GLN A 611 28.78 -18.93 51.72
CA GLN A 611 29.31 -18.74 53.06
C GLN A 611 30.41 -19.80 53.37
N PRO A 612 31.51 -19.44 54.06
CA PRO A 612 32.44 -20.39 54.65
C PRO A 612 31.82 -21.18 55.81
N ILE A 613 32.28 -22.41 56.06
CA ILE A 613 31.68 -23.32 57.07
C ILE A 613 31.74 -22.76 58.50
N PHE A 614 32.74 -21.93 58.81
CA PHE A 614 32.94 -21.24 60.08
C PHE A 614 32.26 -19.84 60.14
N GLY A 615 31.44 -19.51 59.14
CA GLY A 615 30.65 -18.28 59.10
C GLY A 615 29.71 -18.16 60.29
N GLN A 616 29.27 -16.95 60.62
CA GLN A 616 28.28 -16.68 61.69
C GLN A 616 28.61 -17.31 63.07
N SER A 617 29.90 -17.39 63.41
CA SER A 617 30.41 -17.98 64.68
C SER A 617 30.30 -19.50 64.80
N ASN A 618 30.09 -20.23 63.70
CA ASN A 618 30.16 -21.68 63.68
C ASN A 618 31.60 -22.20 63.94
N PRO A 619 31.75 -23.43 64.48
CA PRO A 619 33.07 -24.04 64.69
C PRO A 619 33.78 -24.35 63.35
N ASN A 620 35.08 -24.65 63.40
CA ASN A 620 35.81 -25.20 62.26
C ASN A 620 35.70 -26.74 62.25
N PRO A 621 35.56 -27.41 61.08
CA PRO A 621 35.26 -28.85 61.02
C PRO A 621 36.26 -29.74 61.77
N SER A 622 35.70 -30.70 62.51
CA SER A 622 36.43 -31.63 63.38
C SER A 622 35.96 -33.08 63.21
N THR A 623 36.61 -33.99 63.95
CA THR A 623 36.24 -35.40 64.03
C THR A 623 34.92 -35.66 64.77
N ASP A 624 34.51 -34.73 65.63
CA ASP A 624 33.31 -34.84 66.44
C ASP A 624 32.08 -34.31 65.67
N MET A 625 30.90 -34.87 65.97
CA MET A 625 29.66 -34.43 65.33
C MET A 625 29.26 -33.04 65.84
N GLN A 626 29.31 -32.04 64.96
CA GLN A 626 29.01 -30.64 65.28
C GLN A 626 27.82 -30.14 64.48
N THR A 627 26.97 -29.33 65.12
CA THR A 627 25.88 -28.61 64.45
C THR A 627 26.40 -27.29 63.90
N TYR A 628 26.01 -26.99 62.66
CA TYR A 628 26.28 -25.75 61.95
C TYR A 628 24.95 -25.05 61.69
N THR A 629 24.87 -23.75 61.96
CA THR A 629 23.64 -22.96 61.81
C THR A 629 23.94 -21.66 61.08
N PHE A 630 23.18 -21.40 60.01
CA PHE A 630 23.31 -20.23 59.15
C PHE A 630 21.97 -19.51 59.08
N HIS A 631 21.93 -18.27 59.55
CA HIS A 631 20.80 -17.37 59.47
C HIS A 631 20.69 -16.79 58.05
N LEU A 632 19.51 -16.87 57.44
CA LEU A 632 19.23 -16.53 56.04
C LEU A 632 18.75 -15.07 55.90
N HIS A 633 19.64 -14.13 56.13
CA HIS A 633 19.38 -12.68 56.06
C HIS A 633 20.59 -11.94 55.49
N GLU A 634 20.40 -10.90 54.66
CA GLU A 634 21.48 -10.26 53.92
C GLU A 634 22.33 -9.25 54.73
N HIS A 635 21.93 -8.96 55.97
CA HIS A 635 22.61 -7.97 56.83
C HIS A 635 24.13 -8.24 56.93
N PRO A 636 25.00 -7.21 56.82
CA PRO A 636 26.45 -7.38 56.73
C PRO A 636 27.12 -8.24 57.81
N ASP A 637 26.54 -8.34 59.00
CA ASP A 637 27.07 -9.14 60.13
C ASP A 637 26.95 -10.65 59.92
N TYR A 638 25.94 -11.09 59.17
CA TYR A 638 25.76 -12.50 58.76
C TYR A 638 26.67 -12.91 57.59
N LYS A 639 27.37 -11.94 56.96
CA LYS A 639 28.56 -12.10 56.09
C LYS A 639 28.39 -12.95 54.82
N TRP A 640 27.16 -13.16 54.35
CA TRP A 640 26.89 -13.75 53.04
C TRP A 640 27.58 -12.98 51.90
N GLN A 641 28.01 -13.71 50.87
CA GLN A 641 28.66 -13.15 49.69
C GLN A 641 27.97 -13.65 48.40
N PRO A 642 27.86 -12.86 47.33
CA PRO A 642 28.08 -11.41 47.30
C PRO A 642 27.08 -10.68 48.22
N ARG A 643 27.36 -9.40 48.53
CA ARG A 643 26.37 -8.57 49.23
C ARG A 643 25.23 -8.24 48.26
N LEU A 644 24.02 -8.65 48.63
CA LEU A 644 22.79 -8.42 47.89
C LEU A 644 21.88 -7.48 48.67
N SER A 645 20.88 -6.88 48.00
CA SER A 645 19.72 -6.30 48.68
C SER A 645 18.76 -7.41 49.14
N SER A 646 17.89 -7.12 50.11
CA SER A 646 16.81 -8.01 50.55
C SER A 646 16.02 -8.60 49.38
N ARG A 647 15.53 -7.75 48.46
CA ARG A 647 14.80 -8.18 47.24
C ARG A 647 15.60 -9.17 46.40
N ALA A 648 16.91 -8.96 46.21
CA ALA A 648 17.76 -9.87 45.44
C ALA A 648 18.04 -11.19 46.19
N PHE A 649 18.31 -11.13 47.50
CA PHE A 649 18.49 -12.30 48.36
C PHE A 649 17.23 -13.17 48.40
N ILE A 650 16.06 -12.55 48.59
CA ILE A 650 14.76 -13.22 48.56
C ILE A 650 14.44 -13.75 47.15
N SER A 651 14.89 -13.09 46.07
CA SER A 651 14.68 -13.60 44.70
C SER A 651 15.41 -14.92 44.42
N ILE A 652 16.55 -15.18 45.07
CA ILE A 652 17.25 -16.48 45.01
C ILE A 652 16.42 -17.55 45.74
N LEU A 653 15.80 -17.19 46.88
CA LEU A 653 14.90 -18.09 47.61
C LEU A 653 13.55 -18.30 46.91
N ALA A 654 13.11 -17.38 46.04
CA ALA A 654 11.85 -17.47 45.29
C ALA A 654 11.84 -18.55 44.19
N ASN A 655 13.02 -18.94 43.71
CA ASN A 655 13.19 -20.05 42.77
C ASN A 655 14.57 -20.68 43.01
N LEU A 656 14.71 -21.37 44.14
CA LEU A 656 15.96 -21.96 44.58
C LEU A 656 16.22 -23.27 43.81
N THR A 657 17.25 -23.30 42.96
CA THR A 657 17.56 -24.43 42.07
C THR A 657 18.59 -25.39 42.65
N ALA A 658 19.44 -24.95 43.59
CA ALA A 658 20.31 -25.84 44.35
C ALA A 658 20.65 -25.31 45.74
N ILE A 659 20.85 -26.22 46.69
CA ILE A 659 21.65 -26.00 47.90
C ILE A 659 22.81 -26.99 47.85
N LYS A 660 24.04 -26.50 47.97
CA LYS A 660 25.28 -27.29 47.94
C LYS A 660 25.99 -27.15 49.29
N ILE A 661 26.19 -28.26 50.01
CA ILE A 661 26.97 -28.30 51.27
C ILE A 661 28.27 -29.04 50.99
N ARG A 662 29.43 -28.40 51.15
CA ARG A 662 30.73 -29.06 50.97
C ARG A 662 30.94 -30.11 52.06
N GLY A 663 31.28 -31.33 51.66
CA GLY A 663 31.52 -32.46 52.58
C GLY A 663 33.00 -32.77 52.82
N THR A 664 33.90 -32.47 51.87
CA THR A 664 35.32 -32.85 51.97
C THR A 664 36.25 -31.65 52.25
N TYR A 665 36.96 -31.72 53.37
CA TYR A 665 37.84 -30.64 53.88
C TYR A 665 39.30 -31.07 54.09
N THR A 666 39.61 -32.36 54.06
CA THR A 666 40.96 -32.91 54.21
C THR A 666 41.36 -33.72 52.96
N HIS A 667 42.65 -33.83 52.68
CA HIS A 667 43.17 -34.62 51.56
C HIS A 667 42.83 -36.10 51.77
N GLN A 668 42.11 -36.71 50.81
CA GLN A 668 41.51 -38.06 50.92
C GLN A 668 40.48 -38.21 52.06
N GLY A 669 40.00 -37.08 52.59
CA GLY A 669 39.05 -37.03 53.69
C GLY A 669 37.67 -37.56 53.33
N LYS A 670 36.95 -38.00 54.37
CA LYS A 670 35.52 -38.28 54.31
C LYS A 670 34.74 -37.31 55.19
N GLY A 671 33.58 -36.89 54.71
CA GLY A 671 32.62 -36.09 55.47
C GLY A 671 31.31 -36.85 55.62
N HIS A 672 30.71 -36.76 56.80
CA HIS A 672 29.41 -37.36 57.13
C HIS A 672 28.42 -36.24 57.46
N LEU A 673 27.29 -36.21 56.75
CA LEU A 673 26.19 -35.25 56.91
C LEU A 673 24.98 -35.94 57.54
N ASP A 674 24.35 -35.26 58.50
CA ASP A 674 23.18 -35.70 59.27
C ASP A 674 22.30 -34.47 59.60
N ASP A 675 21.05 -34.71 59.98
CA ASP A 675 20.12 -33.76 60.60
C ASP A 675 20.04 -32.39 59.89
N VAL A 676 19.82 -32.42 58.57
CA VAL A 676 19.71 -31.20 57.77
C VAL A 676 18.32 -30.61 57.91
N ARG A 677 18.24 -29.34 58.32
CA ARG A 677 17.01 -28.63 58.66
C ARG A 677 16.96 -27.25 58.04
N LEU A 678 15.82 -26.89 57.45
CA LEU A 678 15.50 -25.54 57.00
C LEU A 678 14.21 -25.07 57.69
N ASP A 679 14.29 -24.07 58.55
CA ASP A 679 13.10 -23.43 59.13
C ASP A 679 12.40 -22.56 58.06
N THR A 680 11.08 -22.71 57.95
CA THR A 680 10.24 -22.09 56.92
C THR A 680 8.80 -21.94 57.41
N ALA A 681 7.86 -21.61 56.52
CA ALA A 681 6.43 -21.65 56.80
C ALA A 681 5.62 -22.31 55.67
N HIS A 682 4.55 -23.01 56.04
CA HIS A 682 3.61 -23.60 55.09
C HIS A 682 2.16 -23.25 55.45
N ARG A 683 1.32 -23.10 54.42
CA ARG A 683 -0.10 -22.74 54.58
C ARG A 683 -0.92 -23.95 55.03
N GLY A 684 -1.73 -23.78 56.06
CA GLY A 684 -2.63 -24.84 56.56
C GLY A 684 -1.95 -25.99 57.33
N ALA A 685 -0.66 -25.87 57.66
CA ALA A 685 0.00 -26.77 58.61
C ALA A 685 -0.48 -26.49 60.05
N ALA A 686 -0.48 -27.51 60.91
CA ALA A 686 -0.79 -27.35 62.34
C ALA A 686 0.49 -26.97 63.11
N GLY A 687 0.55 -25.76 63.67
CA GLY A 687 1.69 -25.24 64.41
C GLY A 687 1.45 -23.79 64.87
N GLU A 688 2.49 -23.17 65.43
CA GLU A 688 2.48 -21.73 65.75
C GLU A 688 2.34 -20.88 64.48
N PRO A 689 1.64 -19.72 64.53
CA PRO A 689 1.53 -18.80 63.40
C PRO A 689 2.88 -18.34 62.84
N ALA A 690 2.94 -18.08 61.54
CA ALA A 690 4.13 -17.60 60.85
C ALA A 690 3.92 -16.21 60.24
N ASP A 691 3.83 -15.20 61.11
CA ASP A 691 3.49 -13.82 60.76
C ASP A 691 4.57 -13.07 59.95
N TRP A 692 5.74 -13.70 59.71
CA TRP A 692 6.80 -13.19 58.84
C TRP A 692 6.61 -13.54 57.34
N VAL A 693 5.53 -14.21 56.97
CA VAL A 693 5.14 -14.39 55.56
C VAL A 693 4.33 -13.17 55.11
N GLU A 694 4.71 -12.55 53.99
CA GLU A 694 3.98 -11.38 53.47
C GLU A 694 2.68 -11.75 52.74
N VAL A 695 1.70 -10.86 52.85
CA VAL A 695 0.63 -10.65 51.87
C VAL A 695 0.68 -9.18 51.43
N CYS A 696 0.83 -8.97 50.12
CA CYS A 696 1.03 -7.67 49.53
C CYS A 696 -0.30 -6.99 49.21
N THR A 697 -0.39 -5.69 49.49
CA THR A 697 -1.44 -4.83 48.91
C THR A 697 -0.97 -4.45 47.52
N CYS A 698 -1.47 -5.16 46.52
CA CYS A 698 -1.05 -4.98 45.14
C CYS A 698 -1.60 -3.67 44.54
N PRO A 699 -0.79 -2.95 43.75
CA PRO A 699 -1.28 -1.79 43.01
C PRO A 699 -2.25 -2.24 41.91
N GLN A 700 -3.00 -1.26 41.38
CA GLN A 700 -3.94 -1.48 40.29
C GLN A 700 -3.27 -2.23 39.13
N GLY A 701 -3.85 -3.37 38.76
CA GLY A 701 -3.39 -4.22 37.67
C GLY A 701 -2.65 -5.50 38.06
N TYR A 702 -2.33 -5.70 39.34
CA TYR A 702 -1.64 -6.90 39.83
C TYR A 702 -2.50 -7.68 40.83
N VAL A 703 -2.37 -9.01 40.83
CA VAL A 703 -3.01 -9.95 41.76
C VAL A 703 -2.02 -11.05 42.19
N GLY A 704 -2.49 -11.93 43.07
CA GLY A 704 -1.66 -12.91 43.76
C GLY A 704 -1.32 -12.45 45.18
N GLN A 705 -0.64 -13.29 45.96
CA GLN A 705 -0.28 -12.94 47.35
C GLN A 705 0.91 -11.97 47.41
N PHE A 706 1.71 -11.95 46.35
CA PHE A 706 2.98 -11.27 46.19
C PHE A 706 2.98 -10.32 44.97
N CYS A 707 1.81 -10.08 44.35
CA CYS A 707 1.64 -9.33 43.12
C CYS A 707 2.32 -9.97 41.90
N GLU A 708 2.37 -11.31 41.88
CA GLU A 708 3.12 -12.15 40.94
C GLU A 708 2.47 -12.35 39.56
N SER A 709 1.27 -11.80 39.32
CA SER A 709 0.52 -11.97 38.07
C SER A 709 -0.40 -10.78 37.80
N CYS A 710 -0.75 -10.53 36.53
CA CYS A 710 -1.70 -9.45 36.21
C CYS A 710 -3.15 -9.79 36.56
N ALA A 711 -3.89 -8.76 36.96
CA ALA A 711 -5.32 -8.83 37.26
C ALA A 711 -6.14 -9.11 35.99
N PRO A 712 -7.36 -9.67 36.12
CA PRO A 712 -8.32 -9.68 35.01
C PRO A 712 -8.51 -8.24 34.48
N GLY A 713 -8.34 -8.07 33.17
CA GLY A 713 -8.31 -6.74 32.55
C GLY A 713 -6.92 -6.08 32.50
N TYR A 714 -5.83 -6.81 32.76
CA TYR A 714 -4.44 -6.35 32.64
C TYR A 714 -3.52 -7.44 32.08
N HIS A 715 -2.38 -7.06 31.47
CA HIS A 715 -1.37 -7.98 30.93
C HIS A 715 0.08 -7.54 31.18
N HIS A 716 1.02 -8.47 31.03
CA HIS A 716 2.46 -8.24 31.18
C HIS A 716 3.05 -7.41 30.02
N ASP A 717 3.88 -6.43 30.36
CA ASP A 717 4.77 -5.67 29.47
C ASP A 717 6.24 -5.77 29.97
N PRO A 718 7.18 -6.24 29.14
CA PRO A 718 6.95 -6.88 27.84
C PRO A 718 6.21 -8.23 27.98
N PRO A 719 5.47 -8.67 26.93
CA PRO A 719 4.79 -9.96 26.91
C PRO A 719 5.68 -11.14 27.30
N ASN A 720 5.15 -12.08 28.08
CA ASN A 720 5.87 -13.22 28.68
C ASN A 720 7.05 -12.83 29.61
N GLY A 721 7.10 -11.58 30.10
CA GLY A 721 8.16 -11.11 31.01
C GLY A 721 8.17 -11.75 32.41
N GLY A 722 7.13 -12.52 32.77
CA GLY A 722 6.99 -13.22 34.04
C GLY A 722 6.80 -12.31 35.26
N PRO A 723 6.86 -12.84 36.50
CA PRO A 723 6.42 -12.13 37.72
C PRO A 723 7.12 -10.80 38.06
N PHE A 724 8.21 -10.46 37.38
CA PHE A 724 8.94 -9.19 37.56
C PHE A 724 8.59 -8.12 36.50
N ALA A 725 7.83 -8.46 35.46
CA ALA A 725 7.38 -7.51 34.41
C ALA A 725 6.22 -6.63 34.90
N LEU A 726 5.91 -5.57 34.15
CA LEU A 726 4.87 -4.61 34.51
C LEU A 726 3.50 -5.08 34.04
N CYS A 727 2.46 -4.89 34.85
CA CYS A 727 1.07 -5.09 34.45
C CYS A 727 0.43 -3.79 33.96
N VAL A 728 0.00 -3.78 32.69
CA VAL A 728 -0.69 -2.65 32.03
C VAL A 728 -2.15 -3.03 31.69
N PRO A 729 -3.09 -2.07 31.62
CA PRO A 729 -4.50 -2.38 31.33
C PRO A 729 -4.70 -3.02 29.95
N CYS A 730 -5.59 -4.01 29.87
CA CYS A 730 -6.10 -4.56 28.61
C CYS A 730 -6.84 -3.47 27.83
N ASN A 731 -6.31 -3.05 26.69
CA ASN A 731 -6.96 -2.05 25.84
C ASN A 731 -7.94 -2.70 24.84
N CYS A 732 -9.06 -3.22 25.33
CA CYS A 732 -10.04 -3.96 24.50
C CYS A 732 -11.20 -3.10 23.95
N ASN A 733 -11.04 -1.77 23.90
CA ASN A 733 -12.02 -0.78 23.38
C ASN A 733 -13.46 -0.91 23.91
N GLY A 734 -13.66 -1.53 25.09
CA GLY A 734 -14.99 -1.80 25.67
C GLY A 734 -15.74 -2.99 25.04
N HIS A 735 -15.12 -3.75 24.14
CA HIS A 735 -15.69 -4.94 23.51
C HIS A 735 -15.18 -6.27 24.10
N ALA A 736 -14.31 -6.20 25.12
CA ALA A 736 -14.06 -7.26 26.09
C ALA A 736 -13.58 -6.65 27.43
N ASP A 737 -13.99 -7.20 28.56
CA ASP A 737 -13.47 -6.79 29.88
C ASP A 737 -12.12 -7.47 30.23
N ILE A 738 -11.66 -8.40 29.38
CA ILE A 738 -10.50 -9.26 29.62
C ILE A 738 -9.68 -9.50 28.35
N CYS A 739 -8.36 -9.54 28.53
CA CYS A 739 -7.37 -10.03 27.59
C CYS A 739 -6.51 -11.12 28.23
N GLU A 740 -5.72 -11.83 27.43
CA GLU A 740 -4.78 -12.84 27.91
C GLU A 740 -3.60 -12.20 28.66
N ALA A 741 -3.41 -12.58 29.93
CA ALA A 741 -2.52 -11.88 30.86
C ALA A 741 -1.03 -11.86 30.45
N GLU A 742 -0.55 -12.82 29.66
CA GLU A 742 0.87 -12.86 29.23
C GLU A 742 1.12 -12.17 27.88
N THR A 743 0.08 -11.90 27.09
CA THR A 743 0.20 -11.44 25.68
C THR A 743 -0.51 -10.13 25.38
N GLY A 744 -1.51 -9.76 26.17
CA GLY A 744 -2.38 -8.61 25.95
C GLY A 744 -3.52 -8.82 24.96
N GLN A 745 -3.65 -10.01 24.35
CA GLN A 745 -4.64 -10.22 23.30
C GLN A 745 -6.07 -10.33 23.85
N CYS A 746 -6.97 -9.46 23.39
CA CYS A 746 -8.36 -9.39 23.82
C CYS A 746 -9.24 -10.50 23.23
N ILE A 747 -10.23 -10.96 24.00
CA ILE A 747 -11.21 -11.97 23.56
C ILE A 747 -12.50 -11.25 23.13
N CYS A 748 -12.49 -10.75 21.89
CA CYS A 748 -13.45 -9.79 21.38
C CYS A 748 -14.89 -10.32 21.27
N GLN A 749 -15.85 -9.50 21.70
CA GLN A 749 -17.28 -9.75 21.65
C GLN A 749 -17.96 -8.71 20.73
N HIS A 750 -19.29 -8.59 20.77
CA HIS A 750 -20.03 -7.51 20.07
C HIS A 750 -19.75 -7.40 18.57
N ASN A 751 -19.43 -8.53 17.91
CA ASN A 751 -18.99 -8.60 16.51
C ASN A 751 -17.76 -7.72 16.17
N THR A 752 -16.83 -7.58 17.11
CA THR A 752 -15.52 -6.93 16.92
C THR A 752 -14.38 -7.94 16.73
N ALA A 753 -13.24 -7.47 16.24
CA ALA A 753 -12.02 -8.23 16.01
C ALA A 753 -10.78 -7.30 16.09
N GLY A 754 -9.60 -7.90 15.98
CA GLY A 754 -8.31 -7.24 16.22
C GLY A 754 -7.62 -7.78 17.47
N SER A 755 -6.44 -7.26 17.83
CA SER A 755 -5.79 -7.64 19.09
C SER A 755 -6.40 -6.92 20.29
N ASN A 756 -7.00 -5.76 20.04
CA ASN A 756 -7.58 -4.80 20.97
C ASN A 756 -9.09 -4.61 20.72
N CYS A 757 -9.71 -5.45 19.89
CA CYS A 757 -11.11 -5.32 19.44
C CYS A 757 -11.42 -4.02 18.68
N GLU A 758 -10.39 -3.45 18.05
CA GLU A 758 -10.35 -2.11 17.46
C GLU A 758 -11.10 -1.96 16.13
N HIS A 759 -11.56 -3.06 15.51
CA HIS A 759 -12.36 -3.03 14.29
C HIS A 759 -13.57 -3.97 14.35
N CYS A 760 -14.62 -3.72 13.56
CA CYS A 760 -15.71 -4.68 13.41
C CYS A 760 -15.18 -5.95 12.70
N ALA A 761 -15.68 -7.11 13.10
CA ALA A 761 -15.40 -8.37 12.44
C ALA A 761 -15.90 -8.35 10.98
N ARG A 762 -15.27 -9.12 10.08
CA ARG A 762 -15.60 -9.10 8.65
C ARG A 762 -17.09 -9.41 8.41
N GLY A 763 -17.74 -8.57 7.60
CA GLY A 763 -19.18 -8.62 7.37
C GLY A 763 -20.02 -7.83 8.38
N PHE A 764 -19.38 -7.07 9.29
CA PHE A 764 -20.04 -6.14 10.20
C PHE A 764 -19.45 -4.73 10.05
N TYR A 765 -20.24 -3.71 10.40
CA TYR A 765 -19.90 -2.29 10.29
C TYR A 765 -20.46 -1.46 11.44
N GLY A 766 -19.83 -0.32 11.70
CA GLY A 766 -20.25 0.63 12.72
C GLY A 766 -19.03 1.25 13.41
N GLN A 767 -19.05 1.36 14.74
CA GLN A 767 -18.10 2.18 15.51
C GLN A 767 -17.52 1.41 16.72
N PRO A 768 -16.60 0.45 16.49
CA PRO A 768 -16.03 -0.50 17.47
C PRO A 768 -15.06 0.13 18.51
N LEU A 769 -15.20 1.45 18.74
CA LEU A 769 -14.44 2.21 19.71
C LEU A 769 -15.37 2.91 20.72
N LYS A 770 -16.68 2.66 20.64
CA LYS A 770 -17.70 3.18 21.56
C LYS A 770 -17.97 2.26 22.76
N GLY A 771 -17.58 0.98 22.69
CA GLY A 771 -17.69 0.03 23.78
C GLY A 771 -19.12 -0.44 24.09
N THR A 772 -20.04 -0.40 23.13
CA THR A 772 -21.43 -0.86 23.28
C THR A 772 -21.70 -2.18 22.53
N PRO A 773 -22.71 -2.97 22.95
CA PRO A 773 -23.00 -4.26 22.31
C PRO A 773 -23.47 -4.19 20.85
N ASP A 774 -24.07 -3.08 20.44
CA ASP A 774 -24.71 -2.90 19.14
C ASP A 774 -23.86 -2.07 18.15
N ASP A 775 -22.59 -1.79 18.50
CA ASP A 775 -21.67 -0.95 17.72
C ASP A 775 -21.25 -1.55 16.37
N CYS A 776 -21.39 -2.86 16.18
CA CYS A 776 -21.07 -3.55 14.92
C CYS A 776 -22.26 -4.38 14.42
N GLN A 777 -22.95 -3.84 13.42
CA GLN A 777 -24.16 -4.39 12.80
C GLN A 777 -23.82 -5.13 11.49
N ALA A 778 -24.65 -6.08 11.06
CA ALA A 778 -24.36 -6.93 9.91
C ALA A 778 -24.50 -6.19 8.57
N CYS A 779 -23.49 -6.31 7.70
CA CYS A 779 -23.45 -5.68 6.38
C CYS A 779 -24.50 -6.29 5.41
N PRO A 780 -25.34 -5.48 4.74
CA PRO A 780 -26.23 -5.91 3.67
C PRO A 780 -25.47 -6.04 2.33
N CYS A 781 -24.32 -6.70 2.37
CA CYS A 781 -23.43 -6.93 1.22
C CYS A 781 -23.43 -8.42 0.85
N PRO A 782 -23.28 -8.77 -0.44
CA PRO A 782 -23.15 -10.17 -0.85
C PRO A 782 -21.97 -10.86 -0.15
N ASP A 783 -22.12 -12.16 0.11
CA ASP A 783 -21.08 -13.05 0.64
C ASP A 783 -20.43 -12.60 1.97
N ASN A 784 -21.19 -11.87 2.81
CA ASN A 784 -20.72 -11.21 4.04
C ASN A 784 -19.55 -10.24 3.80
N GLY A 785 -19.54 -9.55 2.65
CA GLY A 785 -18.55 -8.50 2.35
C GLY A 785 -18.55 -7.36 3.39
N PRO A 786 -17.37 -6.82 3.75
CA PRO A 786 -17.26 -5.67 4.65
C PRO A 786 -17.84 -4.39 4.03
N CYS A 787 -18.28 -3.47 4.89
CA CYS A 787 -18.97 -2.24 4.52
C CYS A 787 -18.74 -1.12 5.54
N VAL A 788 -19.07 0.11 5.17
CA VAL A 788 -18.95 1.32 6.00
C VAL A 788 -20.13 2.26 5.75
N ILE A 789 -20.52 3.04 6.77
CA ILE A 789 -21.35 4.23 6.56
C ILE A 789 -20.44 5.37 6.05
N ARG A 790 -20.93 6.19 5.10
CA ARG A 790 -20.34 7.48 4.73
C ARG A 790 -21.30 8.60 5.13
N GLY A 791 -20.93 9.43 6.11
CA GLY A 791 -21.69 10.64 6.47
C GLY A 791 -23.07 10.37 7.07
N ASN A 792 -24.07 11.16 6.65
CA ASN A 792 -25.44 11.14 7.16
C ASN A 792 -26.35 10.06 6.52
N ASP A 793 -25.88 9.30 5.53
CA ASP A 793 -26.66 8.21 4.92
C ASP A 793 -26.77 7.01 5.87
N LEU A 794 -28.00 6.65 6.25
CA LEU A 794 -28.31 5.50 7.09
C LEU A 794 -28.09 4.14 6.39
N GLU A 795 -27.71 4.12 5.12
CA GLU A 795 -27.47 2.90 4.36
C GLU A 795 -25.96 2.60 4.25
N PRO A 796 -25.47 1.46 4.77
CA PRO A 796 -24.07 1.09 4.64
C PRO A 796 -23.67 0.78 3.19
N THR A 797 -22.48 1.25 2.82
CA THR A 797 -21.83 1.06 1.52
C THR A 797 -20.76 -0.03 1.62
N CYS A 798 -20.83 -1.04 0.75
CA CYS A 798 -19.85 -2.12 0.70
C CYS A 798 -18.46 -1.59 0.31
N THR A 799 -17.41 -2.00 1.03
CA THR A 799 -16.02 -1.60 0.73
C THR A 799 -15.31 -2.58 -0.18
N GLU A 800 -15.76 -3.84 -0.21
CA GLU A 800 -15.30 -4.87 -1.10
C GLU A 800 -16.51 -5.37 -1.91
N CYS A 801 -16.44 -5.26 -3.24
CA CYS A 801 -17.40 -5.92 -4.12
C CYS A 801 -16.82 -7.21 -4.70
N PRO A 802 -17.61 -8.30 -4.79
CA PRO A 802 -17.21 -9.48 -5.53
C PRO A 802 -16.83 -9.13 -6.98
N VAL A 803 -15.82 -9.81 -7.51
CA VAL A 803 -15.25 -9.56 -8.85
C VAL A 803 -16.37 -9.48 -9.90
N GLY A 804 -16.44 -8.35 -10.61
CA GLY A 804 -17.47 -8.07 -11.61
C GLY A 804 -18.65 -7.22 -11.13
N ARG A 805 -18.69 -6.78 -9.86
CA ARG A 805 -19.76 -5.93 -9.29
C ARG A 805 -19.26 -4.53 -8.89
N THR A 806 -20.19 -3.57 -8.88
CA THR A 806 -19.97 -2.17 -8.46
C THR A 806 -21.27 -1.55 -7.91
N GLY A 807 -21.20 -0.29 -7.48
CA GLY A 807 -22.28 0.43 -6.80
C GLY A 807 -22.23 0.28 -5.28
N SER A 808 -22.96 1.13 -4.57
CA SER A 808 -22.91 1.23 -3.09
C SER A 808 -23.20 -0.08 -2.35
N ARG A 809 -24.00 -0.98 -2.93
CA ARG A 809 -24.33 -2.32 -2.39
C ARG A 809 -23.81 -3.46 -3.26
N CYS A 810 -22.87 -3.18 -4.17
CA CYS A 810 -22.44 -4.12 -5.21
C CYS A 810 -23.62 -4.64 -6.05
N GLN A 811 -24.58 -3.76 -6.31
CA GLN A 811 -25.87 -4.04 -6.94
C GLN A 811 -25.85 -3.93 -8.48
N TYR A 812 -24.80 -3.32 -9.04
CA TYR A 812 -24.57 -3.20 -10.50
C TYR A 812 -23.37 -4.05 -10.93
N CYS A 813 -23.20 -4.27 -12.22
CA CYS A 813 -21.97 -4.87 -12.76
C CYS A 813 -20.89 -3.80 -12.99
N SER A 814 -19.64 -4.14 -12.67
CA SER A 814 -18.48 -3.26 -12.90
C SER A 814 -18.23 -3.09 -14.40
N ASP A 815 -17.41 -2.10 -14.77
CA ASP A 815 -17.04 -1.94 -16.18
C ASP A 815 -16.29 -3.18 -16.70
N GLY A 816 -16.52 -3.53 -17.98
CA GLY A 816 -16.08 -4.81 -18.56
C GLY A 816 -16.88 -6.05 -18.09
N TYR A 817 -17.96 -5.88 -17.31
CA TYR A 817 -18.87 -6.94 -16.88
C TYR A 817 -20.34 -6.56 -17.12
N TYR A 818 -21.21 -7.56 -17.29
CA TYR A 818 -22.64 -7.39 -17.59
C TYR A 818 -23.54 -8.36 -16.82
N GLY A 819 -24.79 -7.94 -16.55
CA GLY A 819 -25.79 -8.70 -15.81
C GLY A 819 -26.71 -7.80 -14.96
N ASN A 820 -27.51 -8.42 -14.08
CA ASN A 820 -28.40 -7.70 -13.16
C ASN A 820 -28.43 -8.39 -11.78
N PRO A 821 -27.54 -7.99 -10.85
CA PRO A 821 -27.45 -8.58 -9.52
C PRO A 821 -28.74 -8.55 -8.69
N GLU A 822 -29.53 -7.48 -8.78
CA GLU A 822 -30.77 -7.32 -7.99
C GLU A 822 -31.87 -8.28 -8.45
N GLN A 823 -31.86 -8.67 -9.72
CA GLN A 823 -32.73 -9.71 -10.28
C GLN A 823 -32.12 -11.12 -10.19
N GLY A 824 -31.00 -11.29 -9.47
CA GLY A 824 -30.30 -12.57 -9.31
C GLY A 824 -29.45 -13.01 -10.50
N VAL A 825 -29.31 -12.17 -11.54
CA VAL A 825 -28.48 -12.43 -12.72
C VAL A 825 -27.05 -12.01 -12.41
N ALA A 826 -26.24 -12.96 -11.98
CA ALA A 826 -24.83 -12.73 -11.62
C ALA A 826 -24.03 -12.10 -12.78
N CYS A 827 -23.21 -11.09 -12.45
CA CYS A 827 -22.35 -10.41 -13.41
C CYS A 827 -21.33 -11.36 -14.05
N ARG A 828 -21.24 -11.32 -15.38
CA ARG A 828 -20.26 -12.06 -16.18
C ARG A 828 -19.33 -11.08 -16.86
N ARG A 829 -18.09 -11.49 -17.15
CA ARG A 829 -17.16 -10.65 -17.93
C ARG A 829 -17.72 -10.50 -19.35
N CYS A 830 -17.56 -9.33 -19.95
CA CYS A 830 -17.90 -9.12 -21.36
C CYS A 830 -16.91 -9.88 -22.26
N GLU A 831 -17.44 -10.76 -23.10
CA GLU A 831 -16.66 -11.66 -23.96
C GLU A 831 -16.45 -11.02 -25.34
N CYS A 832 -15.60 -9.98 -25.40
CA CYS A 832 -15.35 -9.20 -26.63
C CYS A 832 -14.15 -9.70 -27.47
N ASN A 833 -13.88 -11.01 -27.45
CA ASN A 833 -12.81 -11.69 -28.21
C ASN A 833 -11.43 -10.99 -28.24
N ALA A 834 -11.05 -10.35 -27.13
CA ALA A 834 -9.85 -9.51 -26.98
C ALA A 834 -9.73 -8.30 -27.96
N ASN A 835 -10.76 -8.02 -28.77
CA ASN A 835 -10.80 -6.91 -29.72
C ASN A 835 -11.33 -5.60 -29.09
N ILE A 836 -10.88 -5.25 -27.88
CA ILE A 836 -11.24 -4.00 -27.16
C ILE A 836 -10.02 -3.40 -26.45
N ASP A 837 -10.01 -2.09 -26.20
CA ASP A 837 -8.97 -1.42 -25.40
C ASP A 837 -9.26 -1.53 -23.89
N LEU A 838 -8.37 -2.21 -23.16
CA LEU A 838 -8.51 -2.43 -21.71
C LEU A 838 -8.46 -1.14 -20.87
N ASN A 839 -7.99 -0.02 -21.42
CA ASN A 839 -7.97 1.28 -20.72
C ASN A 839 -9.24 2.12 -20.96
N ALA A 840 -10.08 1.73 -21.92
CA ALA A 840 -11.28 2.48 -22.28
C ALA A 840 -12.49 2.07 -21.42
N VAL A 841 -13.09 3.03 -20.72
CA VAL A 841 -14.33 2.81 -19.95
C VAL A 841 -15.54 2.65 -20.89
N GLY A 842 -16.44 1.71 -20.61
CA GLY A 842 -17.65 1.47 -21.38
C GLY A 842 -17.42 0.66 -22.66
N ASN A 843 -16.56 -0.37 -22.58
CA ASN A 843 -16.29 -1.28 -23.71
C ASN A 843 -17.48 -2.16 -24.08
N CYS A 844 -18.40 -2.40 -23.15
CA CYS A 844 -19.60 -3.22 -23.36
C CYS A 844 -20.82 -2.64 -22.62
N ASN A 845 -22.00 -3.03 -23.06
CA ASN A 845 -23.26 -2.73 -22.41
C ASN A 845 -23.40 -3.55 -21.11
N ARG A 846 -23.59 -2.85 -19.98
CA ARG A 846 -23.62 -3.44 -18.63
C ARG A 846 -24.85 -4.31 -18.34
N GLU A 847 -25.90 -4.26 -19.16
CA GLU A 847 -27.05 -5.16 -19.04
C GLU A 847 -27.02 -6.31 -20.04
N THR A 848 -26.68 -6.04 -21.31
CA THR A 848 -26.75 -7.05 -22.39
C THR A 848 -25.46 -7.82 -22.63
N GLY A 849 -24.30 -7.23 -22.33
CA GLY A 849 -22.98 -7.77 -22.65
C GLY A 849 -22.43 -7.40 -24.04
N GLU A 850 -23.24 -6.72 -24.85
CA GLU A 850 -22.89 -6.26 -26.21
C GLU A 850 -21.65 -5.38 -26.21
N CYS A 851 -20.66 -5.70 -27.05
CA CYS A 851 -19.40 -4.98 -27.15
C CYS A 851 -19.53 -3.73 -28.02
N LEU A 852 -19.31 -2.56 -27.41
CA LEU A 852 -19.62 -1.24 -27.99
C LEU A 852 -18.42 -0.54 -28.65
N LYS A 853 -17.20 -1.06 -28.43
CA LYS A 853 -15.93 -0.41 -28.79
C LYS A 853 -14.92 -1.38 -29.43
N CYS A 854 -15.36 -2.13 -30.44
CA CYS A 854 -14.50 -3.05 -31.17
C CYS A 854 -13.33 -2.34 -31.88
N VAL A 855 -12.12 -2.88 -31.75
CA VAL A 855 -10.90 -2.41 -32.44
C VAL A 855 -10.46 -3.40 -33.54
N ASN A 856 -9.27 -3.21 -34.12
CA ASN A 856 -8.70 -4.09 -35.16
C ASN A 856 -9.57 -4.29 -36.43
N ASN A 857 -10.48 -3.34 -36.75
CA ASN A 857 -11.49 -3.45 -37.82
C ASN A 857 -12.48 -4.63 -37.64
N THR A 858 -12.79 -4.97 -36.39
CA THR A 858 -13.83 -5.96 -36.05
C THR A 858 -15.17 -5.31 -35.69
N ALA A 859 -16.23 -6.12 -35.70
CA ALA A 859 -17.62 -5.76 -35.41
C ALA A 859 -18.38 -6.99 -34.88
N GLY A 860 -19.68 -6.84 -34.62
CA GLY A 860 -20.53 -7.89 -34.04
C GLY A 860 -20.70 -7.74 -32.53
N PHE A 861 -21.56 -8.58 -31.93
CA PHE A 861 -21.96 -8.45 -30.52
C PHE A 861 -20.79 -8.73 -29.55
N HIS A 862 -19.83 -9.54 -30.00
CA HIS A 862 -18.64 -9.99 -29.30
C HIS A 862 -17.34 -9.53 -29.99
N CYS A 863 -17.40 -8.58 -30.94
CA CYS A 863 -16.29 -8.25 -31.83
C CYS A 863 -15.74 -9.48 -32.59
N GLU A 864 -16.66 -10.34 -33.03
CA GLU A 864 -16.45 -11.66 -33.65
C GLU A 864 -16.52 -11.68 -35.19
N GLU A 865 -16.93 -10.57 -35.81
CA GLU A 865 -17.03 -10.41 -37.27
C GLU A 865 -16.02 -9.36 -37.78
N CYS A 866 -15.66 -9.43 -39.06
CA CYS A 866 -14.93 -8.33 -39.71
C CYS A 866 -15.89 -7.20 -40.10
N LEU A 867 -15.50 -5.96 -39.79
CA LEU A 867 -16.25 -4.75 -40.14
C LEU A 867 -16.55 -4.71 -41.65
N ALA A 868 -17.73 -4.21 -42.03
CA ALA A 868 -18.17 -4.22 -43.43
C ALA A 868 -17.15 -3.59 -44.39
N GLY A 869 -16.72 -4.35 -45.40
CA GLY A 869 -15.63 -3.97 -46.30
C GLY A 869 -14.25 -4.54 -45.94
N TYR A 870 -14.15 -5.31 -44.85
CA TYR A 870 -12.98 -6.10 -44.47
C TYR A 870 -13.30 -7.61 -44.51
N TYR A 871 -12.27 -8.43 -44.65
CA TYR A 871 -12.34 -9.90 -44.64
C TYR A 871 -11.15 -10.50 -43.88
N GLY A 872 -11.31 -11.68 -43.30
CA GLY A 872 -10.26 -12.37 -42.55
C GLY A 872 -10.83 -13.21 -41.42
N ASP A 873 -10.00 -13.55 -40.44
CA ASP A 873 -10.45 -14.17 -39.19
C ASP A 873 -10.41 -13.13 -38.05
N ALA A 874 -11.59 -12.64 -37.66
CA ALA A 874 -11.73 -11.67 -36.57
C ALA A 874 -11.31 -12.23 -35.19
N LEU A 875 -11.19 -13.56 -35.06
CA LEU A 875 -10.83 -14.27 -33.84
C LEU A 875 -9.34 -14.69 -33.81
N SER A 876 -8.55 -14.38 -34.84
CA SER A 876 -7.14 -14.77 -34.89
C SER A 876 -6.27 -13.95 -33.93
N GLU A 877 -5.52 -14.67 -33.07
CA GLU A 877 -4.50 -14.07 -32.20
C GLU A 877 -3.33 -13.44 -33.00
N GLN A 878 -3.12 -13.88 -34.24
CA GLN A 878 -2.10 -13.32 -35.13
C GLN A 878 -2.71 -12.17 -35.94
N LYS A 879 -2.35 -10.93 -35.56
CA LYS A 879 -2.83 -9.69 -36.20
C LYS A 879 -2.66 -9.64 -37.72
N GLU A 880 -1.74 -10.41 -38.28
CA GLU A 880 -1.56 -10.51 -39.73
C GLU A 880 -2.77 -11.19 -40.40
N ASP A 881 -3.40 -12.20 -39.79
CA ASP A 881 -4.57 -12.93 -40.31
C ASP A 881 -5.93 -12.35 -39.87
N GLY A 882 -5.90 -11.27 -39.08
CA GLY A 882 -7.07 -10.46 -38.74
C GLY A 882 -7.72 -9.76 -39.94
N CYS A 883 -8.69 -8.88 -39.67
CA CYS A 883 -9.54 -8.26 -40.70
C CYS A 883 -8.78 -7.32 -41.65
N ARG A 884 -8.59 -7.76 -42.91
CA ARG A 884 -7.91 -7.05 -44.02
C ARG A 884 -8.92 -6.40 -44.97
N LEU A 885 -8.57 -5.26 -45.57
CA LEU A 885 -9.48 -4.50 -46.45
C LEU A 885 -9.79 -5.24 -47.78
N CYS A 886 -11.05 -5.29 -48.21
CA CYS A 886 -11.47 -5.78 -49.53
C CYS A 886 -10.85 -4.96 -50.67
N GLN A 887 -10.28 -5.62 -51.69
CA GLN A 887 -9.63 -4.97 -52.85
C GLN A 887 -10.36 -5.21 -54.19
N CYS A 888 -11.68 -5.02 -54.22
CA CYS A 888 -12.51 -5.26 -55.41
C CYS A 888 -12.30 -4.23 -56.52
N TYR A 889 -12.20 -4.68 -57.77
CA TYR A 889 -12.06 -3.82 -58.95
C TYR A 889 -13.43 -3.27 -59.41
N PRO A 890 -13.73 -1.96 -59.27
CA PRO A 890 -15.10 -1.45 -59.38
C PRO A 890 -15.81 -1.73 -60.72
N ALA A 891 -15.08 -1.72 -61.84
CA ALA A 891 -15.67 -1.99 -63.16
C ALA A 891 -16.01 -3.47 -63.38
N GLY A 892 -15.32 -4.39 -62.70
CA GLY A 892 -15.52 -5.84 -62.82
C GLY A 892 -16.38 -6.46 -61.71
N THR A 893 -16.58 -5.78 -60.58
CA THR A 893 -17.46 -6.19 -59.47
C THR A 893 -18.89 -5.68 -59.67
N LYS A 894 -19.89 -6.41 -59.17
CA LYS A 894 -21.30 -6.01 -59.15
C LYS A 894 -21.54 -4.82 -58.22
N GLU A 895 -22.57 -4.04 -58.52
CA GLU A 895 -23.02 -2.93 -57.68
C GLU A 895 -24.08 -3.37 -56.66
N THR A 896 -24.17 -2.66 -55.54
CA THR A 896 -25.22 -2.80 -54.54
C THR A 896 -26.51 -2.09 -54.98
N ALA A 897 -27.64 -2.40 -54.33
CA ALA A 897 -28.91 -1.72 -54.56
C ALA A 897 -28.89 -0.20 -54.28
N GLU A 898 -27.83 0.29 -53.63
CA GLU A 898 -27.64 1.69 -53.21
C GLU A 898 -26.57 2.41 -54.06
N GLY A 899 -26.02 1.75 -55.09
CA GLY A 899 -25.08 2.35 -56.05
C GLY A 899 -23.60 2.33 -55.65
N GLY A 900 -23.22 1.48 -54.70
CA GLY A 900 -21.82 1.22 -54.32
C GLY A 900 -21.25 -0.06 -54.95
N VAL A 901 -19.94 -0.27 -54.85
CA VAL A 901 -19.33 -1.58 -55.17
C VAL A 901 -19.75 -2.60 -54.12
N ALA A 902 -20.17 -3.80 -54.52
CA ALA A 902 -20.52 -4.87 -53.57
C ALA A 902 -19.30 -5.23 -52.70
N PRO A 903 -19.42 -5.27 -51.36
CA PRO A 903 -18.37 -5.77 -50.47
C PRO A 903 -17.90 -7.16 -50.87
N CYS A 904 -16.64 -7.49 -50.59
CA CYS A 904 -16.17 -8.86 -50.74
C CYS A 904 -16.73 -9.76 -49.64
N ASP A 905 -16.78 -11.06 -49.92
CA ASP A 905 -17.13 -12.09 -48.94
C ASP A 905 -16.20 -11.99 -47.71
N GLN A 906 -16.78 -11.81 -46.51
CA GLN A 906 -16.04 -11.47 -45.27
C GLN A 906 -15.09 -12.58 -44.79
N LEU A 907 -15.22 -13.83 -45.26
CA LEU A 907 -14.35 -14.94 -44.86
C LEU A 907 -13.26 -15.20 -45.92
N THR A 908 -13.66 -15.32 -47.18
CA THR A 908 -12.76 -15.69 -48.29
C THR A 908 -12.10 -14.50 -48.97
N GLY A 909 -12.62 -13.28 -48.76
CA GLY A 909 -12.19 -12.07 -49.44
C GLY A 909 -12.38 -12.11 -50.96
N HIS A 910 -13.40 -12.83 -51.46
CA HIS A 910 -13.74 -12.90 -52.88
C HIS A 910 -14.78 -11.84 -53.25
N CYS A 911 -14.53 -11.09 -54.32
CA CYS A 911 -15.44 -10.07 -54.83
C CYS A 911 -16.51 -10.68 -55.75
N PHE A 912 -17.71 -10.09 -55.79
CA PHE A 912 -18.83 -10.61 -56.60
C PHE A 912 -18.75 -10.13 -58.06
N CYS A 913 -18.12 -10.92 -58.94
CA CYS A 913 -17.82 -10.48 -60.31
C CYS A 913 -19.02 -10.40 -61.25
N LYS A 914 -18.92 -9.48 -62.22
CA LYS A 914 -19.81 -9.32 -63.39
C LYS A 914 -19.56 -10.43 -64.44
N PRO A 915 -20.47 -10.64 -65.42
CA PRO A 915 -20.37 -11.75 -66.36
C PRO A 915 -19.04 -11.80 -67.13
N HIS A 916 -18.46 -13.00 -67.23
CA HIS A 916 -17.16 -13.28 -67.87
C HIS A 916 -15.97 -12.49 -67.31
N VAL A 917 -16.11 -11.96 -66.09
CA VAL A 917 -15.01 -11.40 -65.28
C VAL A 917 -14.59 -12.44 -64.24
N VAL A 918 -13.28 -12.65 -64.11
CA VAL A 918 -12.65 -13.67 -63.26
C VAL A 918 -11.53 -13.08 -62.41
N GLY A 919 -11.03 -13.88 -61.46
CA GLY A 919 -10.05 -13.46 -60.45
C GLY A 919 -10.74 -13.01 -59.16
N ARG A 920 -10.06 -13.21 -58.02
CA ARG A 920 -10.56 -12.90 -56.66
C ARG A 920 -11.09 -11.47 -56.52
N ASN A 921 -10.40 -10.53 -57.18
CA ASN A 921 -10.68 -9.10 -57.13
C ASN A 921 -11.53 -8.62 -58.32
N CYS A 922 -11.98 -9.52 -59.19
CA CYS A 922 -12.69 -9.23 -60.44
C CYS A 922 -11.92 -8.32 -61.40
N ASP A 923 -10.61 -8.53 -61.54
CA ASP A 923 -9.67 -7.68 -62.26
C ASP A 923 -9.38 -8.13 -63.71
N LYS A 924 -9.86 -9.31 -64.14
CA LYS A 924 -9.50 -9.94 -65.42
C LYS A 924 -10.72 -10.46 -66.18
N CYS A 925 -10.63 -10.54 -67.51
CA CYS A 925 -11.62 -11.27 -68.32
C CYS A 925 -11.33 -12.78 -68.32
N GLU A 926 -12.39 -13.58 -68.52
CA GLU A 926 -12.29 -15.00 -68.86
C GLU A 926 -11.60 -15.19 -70.23
N ASP A 927 -10.84 -16.28 -70.39
CA ASP A 927 -10.12 -16.55 -71.65
C ASP A 927 -11.08 -16.65 -72.84
N GLY A 928 -10.83 -15.83 -73.87
CA GLY A 928 -11.75 -15.69 -75.01
C GLY A 928 -12.80 -14.59 -74.85
N TYR A 929 -12.70 -13.75 -73.82
CA TYR A 929 -13.48 -12.54 -73.61
C TYR A 929 -12.58 -11.30 -73.38
N PHE A 930 -13.10 -10.10 -73.67
CA PHE A 930 -12.36 -8.84 -73.61
C PHE A 930 -13.23 -7.66 -73.12
N ASN A 931 -12.60 -6.49 -72.92
CA ASN A 931 -13.25 -5.21 -72.58
C ASN A 931 -13.93 -5.13 -71.19
N ILE A 932 -13.22 -5.53 -70.14
CA ILE A 932 -13.63 -5.31 -68.73
C ILE A 932 -13.93 -3.84 -68.38
N LYS A 933 -13.36 -2.89 -69.13
CA LYS A 933 -13.60 -1.43 -68.95
C LYS A 933 -15.00 -0.97 -69.40
N SER A 934 -15.82 -1.86 -69.96
CA SER A 934 -17.23 -1.60 -70.26
C SER A 934 -18.05 -1.23 -69.02
N GLY A 935 -17.69 -1.76 -67.85
CA GLY A 935 -18.50 -1.70 -66.64
C GLY A 935 -19.66 -2.71 -66.60
N GLU A 936 -19.95 -3.43 -67.69
CA GLU A 936 -21.04 -4.41 -67.78
C GLU A 936 -20.55 -5.87 -67.66
N GLY A 937 -19.27 -6.12 -67.92
CA GLY A 937 -18.64 -7.44 -67.93
C GLY A 937 -17.61 -7.56 -69.06
N CYS A 938 -17.25 -8.79 -69.45
CA CYS A 938 -16.41 -9.03 -70.63
C CYS A 938 -17.21 -9.65 -71.79
N ALA A 939 -16.91 -9.24 -73.02
CA ALA A 939 -17.58 -9.66 -74.25
C ALA A 939 -16.74 -10.67 -75.04
N ALA A 940 -17.36 -11.66 -75.68
CA ALA A 940 -16.64 -12.74 -76.35
C ALA A 940 -15.87 -12.29 -77.62
N CYS A 941 -14.63 -12.77 -77.78
CA CYS A 941 -13.74 -12.48 -78.91
C CYS A 941 -14.34 -12.88 -80.28
N ASN A 942 -15.02 -14.03 -80.35
CA ASN A 942 -15.62 -14.57 -81.57
C ASN A 942 -14.64 -14.79 -82.76
N CYS A 943 -13.41 -15.22 -82.49
CA CYS A 943 -12.38 -15.46 -83.52
C CYS A 943 -12.76 -16.58 -84.51
N HIS A 944 -12.45 -16.37 -85.79
CA HIS A 944 -12.79 -17.28 -86.88
C HIS A 944 -11.85 -18.49 -86.97
N LEU A 945 -12.39 -19.67 -86.65
CA LEU A 945 -11.70 -20.95 -86.43
C LEU A 945 -10.65 -21.40 -87.46
N GLU A 946 -10.70 -20.88 -88.69
CA GLU A 946 -9.76 -21.25 -89.76
C GLU A 946 -8.81 -20.13 -90.17
N GLY A 947 -9.11 -18.89 -89.77
CA GLY A 947 -8.32 -17.70 -90.09
C GLY A 947 -7.54 -17.12 -88.91
N SER A 948 -7.92 -17.44 -87.67
CA SER A 948 -7.11 -17.18 -86.47
C SER A 948 -6.24 -18.39 -86.06
N TYR A 949 -5.23 -18.16 -85.23
CA TYR A 949 -4.43 -19.23 -84.63
C TYR A 949 -5.18 -19.98 -83.52
N ASN A 950 -5.96 -19.23 -82.73
CA ASN A 950 -6.67 -19.69 -81.53
C ASN A 950 -8.03 -18.95 -81.39
N ARG A 951 -8.73 -19.14 -80.26
CA ARG A 951 -9.99 -18.42 -79.93
C ARG A 951 -9.80 -17.22 -78.99
N THR A 952 -8.59 -17.01 -78.51
CA THR A 952 -8.20 -15.87 -77.68
C THR A 952 -8.01 -14.62 -78.53
N CYS A 953 -8.25 -13.47 -77.91
CA CYS A 953 -7.99 -12.15 -78.47
C CYS A 953 -7.34 -11.28 -77.41
N ASP A 954 -6.80 -10.13 -77.81
CA ASP A 954 -6.30 -9.13 -76.86
C ASP A 954 -7.42 -8.67 -75.90
N ALA A 955 -7.18 -8.81 -74.60
CA ALA A 955 -8.19 -8.65 -73.55
C ALA A 955 -8.72 -7.21 -73.39
N LEU A 956 -8.13 -6.22 -74.06
CA LEU A 956 -8.58 -4.83 -74.02
C LEU A 956 -9.25 -4.40 -75.35
N THR A 957 -8.73 -4.84 -76.49
CA THR A 957 -9.12 -4.39 -77.84
C THR A 957 -9.98 -5.37 -78.63
N GLY A 958 -9.98 -6.65 -78.25
CA GLY A 958 -10.78 -7.69 -78.91
C GLY A 958 -10.17 -8.26 -80.20
N GLN A 959 -8.95 -7.86 -80.58
CA GLN A 959 -8.30 -8.33 -81.81
C GLN A 959 -7.83 -9.78 -81.68
N CYS A 960 -8.35 -10.65 -82.53
CA CYS A 960 -7.94 -12.04 -82.64
C CYS A 960 -6.58 -12.18 -83.36
N GLU A 961 -5.85 -13.26 -83.06
CA GLU A 961 -4.52 -13.52 -83.64
C GLU A 961 -4.64 -14.13 -85.05
N CYS A 962 -4.45 -13.32 -86.10
CA CYS A 962 -4.72 -13.71 -87.49
C CYS A 962 -3.56 -14.43 -88.20
N ARG A 963 -3.90 -15.39 -89.06
CA ARG A 963 -2.96 -16.13 -89.91
C ARG A 963 -2.45 -15.28 -91.09
N PRO A 964 -1.30 -15.63 -91.71
CA PRO A 964 -0.69 -14.81 -92.75
C PRO A 964 -1.63 -14.52 -93.94
N GLY A 965 -1.75 -13.24 -94.33
CA GLY A 965 -2.64 -12.84 -95.41
C GLY A 965 -4.13 -12.76 -95.04
N ILE A 966 -4.50 -12.98 -93.77
CA ILE A 966 -5.88 -12.86 -93.24
C ILE A 966 -5.95 -11.67 -92.27
N VAL A 967 -7.09 -10.97 -92.27
CA VAL A 967 -7.37 -9.74 -91.49
C VAL A 967 -8.84 -9.69 -91.04
N GLY A 968 -9.17 -8.62 -90.30
CA GLY A 968 -10.44 -8.42 -89.61
C GLY A 968 -10.29 -8.64 -88.11
N LEU A 969 -11.15 -8.02 -87.29
CA LEU A 969 -11.13 -8.17 -85.83
C LEU A 969 -11.20 -9.65 -85.41
N ARG A 970 -11.92 -10.45 -86.21
CA ARG A 970 -12.14 -11.89 -86.04
C ARG A 970 -11.31 -12.78 -86.96
N CYS A 971 -10.45 -12.22 -87.81
CA CYS A 971 -9.65 -12.96 -88.80
C CYS A 971 -10.49 -13.76 -89.81
N ASP A 972 -11.54 -13.13 -90.36
CA ASP A 972 -12.56 -13.73 -91.22
C ASP A 972 -12.43 -13.38 -92.72
N SER A 973 -11.49 -12.51 -93.08
CA SER A 973 -11.33 -11.98 -94.45
C SER A 973 -9.88 -12.07 -94.95
N CYS A 974 -9.67 -12.32 -96.25
CA CYS A 974 -8.34 -12.14 -96.84
C CYS A 974 -7.93 -10.66 -96.92
N LEU A 975 -6.63 -10.38 -96.85
CA LEU A 975 -6.06 -9.09 -97.28
C LEU A 975 -6.33 -8.86 -98.79
N PRO A 976 -6.45 -7.59 -99.24
CA PRO A 976 -6.59 -7.27 -100.65
C PRO A 976 -5.47 -7.85 -101.53
N TYR A 977 -5.80 -8.13 -102.80
CA TYR A 977 -4.93 -8.76 -103.81
C TYR A 977 -4.50 -10.19 -103.45
N ARG A 978 -5.28 -10.86 -102.59
CA ARG A 978 -5.10 -12.25 -102.19
C ARG A 978 -6.41 -13.04 -102.31
N TYR A 979 -6.28 -14.37 -102.32
CA TYR A 979 -7.38 -15.32 -102.46
C TYR A 979 -7.10 -16.63 -101.69
N GLY A 980 -8.08 -17.54 -101.69
CA GLY A 980 -7.94 -18.88 -101.12
C GLY A 980 -7.88 -18.88 -99.59
N PHE A 981 -8.88 -18.28 -98.95
CA PHE A 981 -9.02 -18.27 -97.48
C PHE A 981 -8.97 -19.68 -96.89
N GLY A 982 -8.19 -19.86 -95.82
CA GLY A 982 -8.04 -21.13 -95.11
C GLY A 982 -6.86 -21.15 -94.16
N ARG A 983 -6.58 -22.32 -93.56
CA ARG A 983 -5.62 -22.51 -92.46
C ARG A 983 -4.15 -22.19 -92.79
N GLU A 984 -3.81 -22.22 -94.08
CA GLU A 984 -2.49 -21.86 -94.62
C GLU A 984 -2.33 -20.35 -94.89
N GLY A 985 -3.39 -19.55 -94.67
CA GLY A 985 -3.42 -18.13 -95.03
C GLY A 985 -3.79 -17.88 -96.50
N CYS A 986 -3.92 -16.60 -96.87
CA CYS A 986 -4.34 -16.20 -98.22
C CYS A 986 -3.16 -15.95 -99.18
N LYS A 987 -3.25 -16.52 -100.39
CA LYS A 987 -2.21 -16.51 -101.44
C LYS A 987 -2.37 -15.30 -102.36
N THR A 988 -1.28 -14.80 -102.93
CA THR A 988 -1.28 -13.64 -103.83
C THR A 988 -1.97 -13.92 -105.16
N CYS A 989 -2.68 -12.94 -105.70
CA CYS A 989 -3.38 -13.08 -106.98
C CYS A 989 -2.42 -13.13 -108.18
N ASP A 990 -1.41 -12.25 -108.17
CA ASP A 990 -0.34 -12.12 -109.16
C ASP A 990 -0.83 -11.88 -110.61
N CYS A 991 -1.90 -11.08 -110.75
CA CYS A 991 -2.45 -10.65 -112.03
C CYS A 991 -1.50 -9.70 -112.78
N ASP A 992 -1.37 -9.87 -114.09
CA ASP A 992 -0.53 -9.01 -114.93
C ASP A 992 -1.25 -7.67 -115.21
N GLU A 993 -0.57 -6.56 -114.93
CA GLU A 993 -1.08 -5.18 -115.03
C GLU A 993 -1.48 -4.72 -116.45
N ILE A 994 -1.02 -5.41 -117.50
CA ILE A 994 -1.27 -5.07 -118.90
C ILE A 994 -2.39 -5.95 -119.48
N GLY A 995 -2.52 -7.20 -119.00
CA GLY A 995 -3.48 -8.17 -119.51
C GLY A 995 -4.78 -8.30 -118.69
N SER A 996 -4.79 -7.82 -117.45
CA SER A 996 -5.92 -7.97 -116.52
C SER A 996 -6.72 -6.67 -116.39
N GLU A 997 -8.04 -6.77 -116.25
CA GLU A 997 -8.93 -5.63 -115.99
C GLU A 997 -8.79 -5.07 -114.56
N ASN A 998 -8.34 -5.91 -113.61
CA ASN A 998 -7.94 -5.49 -112.26
C ASN A 998 -6.95 -6.51 -111.64
N LEU A 999 -6.41 -6.18 -110.46
CA LEU A 999 -5.41 -6.99 -109.74
C LEU A 999 -6.00 -7.90 -108.66
N GLN A 1000 -7.33 -7.96 -108.50
CA GLN A 1000 -8.03 -8.83 -107.56
C GLN A 1000 -8.65 -10.01 -108.32
N CYS A 1001 -7.93 -11.12 -108.32
CA CYS A 1001 -8.41 -12.41 -108.77
C CYS A 1001 -9.64 -12.90 -107.98
N ASP A 1002 -10.37 -13.84 -108.58
CA ASP A 1002 -11.50 -14.52 -107.95
C ASP A 1002 -11.08 -15.48 -106.81
N ALA A 1003 -12.05 -16.12 -106.17
CA ALA A 1003 -11.81 -17.07 -105.07
C ALA A 1003 -10.94 -18.28 -105.46
N ASN A 1004 -10.79 -18.58 -106.76
CA ASN A 1004 -9.98 -19.68 -107.28
C ASN A 1004 -8.57 -19.22 -107.72
N GLY A 1005 -8.33 -17.91 -107.79
CA GLY A 1005 -7.08 -17.34 -108.25
C GLY A 1005 -7.06 -16.99 -109.74
N GLN A 1006 -8.21 -16.89 -110.41
CA GLN A 1006 -8.30 -16.44 -111.80
C GLN A 1006 -8.45 -14.91 -111.86
N CYS A 1007 -7.58 -14.24 -112.61
CA CYS A 1007 -7.67 -12.81 -112.88
C CYS A 1007 -8.67 -12.53 -114.02
N PRO A 1008 -9.40 -11.39 -113.99
CA PRO A 1008 -10.29 -11.00 -115.08
C PRO A 1008 -9.45 -10.50 -116.27
N CYS A 1009 -9.44 -11.23 -117.38
CA CYS A 1009 -8.59 -10.92 -118.52
C CYS A 1009 -9.30 -10.04 -119.55
N LEU A 1010 -8.56 -9.07 -120.08
CA LEU A 1010 -9.01 -8.20 -121.17
C LEU A 1010 -9.39 -9.01 -122.45
N PRO A 1011 -10.19 -8.43 -123.35
CA PRO A 1011 -10.51 -9.04 -124.64
C PRO A 1011 -9.24 -9.50 -125.38
N ASN A 1012 -9.34 -10.69 -126.01
CA ASN A 1012 -8.23 -11.38 -126.69
C ASN A 1012 -7.02 -11.79 -125.80
N VAL A 1013 -7.10 -11.65 -124.47
CA VAL A 1013 -6.08 -12.12 -123.50
C VAL A 1013 -6.58 -13.37 -122.75
N GLU A 1014 -5.69 -14.27 -122.36
CA GLU A 1014 -5.98 -15.46 -121.54
C GLU A 1014 -4.83 -15.83 -120.57
N GLY A 1015 -4.99 -16.94 -119.85
CA GLY A 1015 -4.09 -17.40 -118.78
C GLY A 1015 -4.64 -17.08 -117.38
N ARG A 1016 -4.12 -17.75 -116.33
CA ARG A 1016 -4.58 -17.53 -114.94
C ARG A 1016 -4.40 -16.08 -114.50
N THR A 1017 -3.26 -15.51 -114.88
CA THR A 1017 -2.80 -14.16 -114.57
C THR A 1017 -2.90 -13.22 -115.77
N CYS A 1018 -3.61 -13.63 -116.83
CA CYS A 1018 -3.80 -12.86 -118.07
C CYS A 1018 -2.48 -12.55 -118.81
N ASP A 1019 -1.52 -13.47 -118.77
CA ASP A 1019 -0.14 -13.32 -119.23
C ASP A 1019 0.05 -13.40 -120.75
N ARG A 1020 -0.93 -13.89 -121.52
CA ARG A 1020 -0.76 -14.24 -122.96
C ARG A 1020 -1.94 -13.83 -123.84
N CYS A 1021 -1.71 -13.69 -125.14
CA CYS A 1021 -2.79 -13.57 -126.13
C CYS A 1021 -3.49 -14.91 -126.35
N LYS A 1022 -4.80 -14.87 -126.66
CA LYS A 1022 -5.56 -16.02 -127.16
C LYS A 1022 -5.01 -16.52 -128.49
N GLU A 1023 -5.24 -17.80 -128.78
CA GLU A 1023 -4.78 -18.39 -130.05
C GLU A 1023 -5.31 -17.65 -131.29
N ASN A 1024 -4.51 -17.70 -132.36
CA ASN A 1024 -4.72 -16.96 -133.60
C ASN A 1024 -4.81 -15.42 -133.45
N LYS A 1025 -4.33 -14.89 -132.31
CA LYS A 1025 -4.10 -13.46 -132.06
C LYS A 1025 -2.61 -13.23 -131.74
N HIS A 1026 -2.10 -12.04 -132.01
CA HIS A 1026 -0.70 -11.65 -131.80
C HIS A 1026 -0.55 -10.19 -131.34
N ASN A 1027 0.67 -9.79 -130.98
CA ASN A 1027 1.03 -8.45 -130.51
C ASN A 1027 0.29 -8.00 -129.22
N ARG A 1028 0.83 -8.42 -128.06
CA ARG A 1028 0.25 -8.17 -126.72
C ARG A 1028 0.11 -6.69 -126.36
N GLN A 1029 1.05 -5.83 -126.79
CA GLN A 1029 1.03 -4.39 -126.47
C GLN A 1029 -0.13 -3.61 -127.11
N TYR A 1030 -0.79 -4.18 -128.11
CA TYR A 1030 -1.88 -3.53 -128.87
C TYR A 1030 -3.21 -4.29 -128.73
N GLY A 1031 -3.42 -4.98 -127.61
CA GLY A 1031 -4.70 -5.66 -127.31
C GLY A 1031 -4.90 -6.99 -128.03
N CYS A 1032 -3.82 -7.70 -128.37
CA CYS A 1032 -3.86 -9.04 -128.98
C CYS A 1032 -4.73 -9.09 -130.25
N ILE A 1033 -4.21 -8.50 -131.33
CA ILE A 1033 -4.90 -8.36 -132.62
C ILE A 1033 -4.83 -9.63 -133.47
N ASP A 1034 -5.86 -9.84 -134.28
CA ASP A 1034 -6.03 -10.97 -135.20
C ASP A 1034 -4.81 -11.23 -136.10
N CYS A 1035 -4.46 -12.51 -136.25
CA CYS A 1035 -3.49 -12.96 -137.24
C CYS A 1035 -4.07 -12.87 -138.67
N PRO A 1036 -3.24 -12.80 -139.73
CA PRO A 1036 -3.73 -12.75 -141.10
C PRO A 1036 -4.49 -14.03 -141.52
N PRO A 1037 -5.47 -13.96 -142.46
CA PRO A 1037 -6.38 -15.08 -142.80
C PRO A 1037 -5.74 -16.37 -143.33
N CYS A 1038 -4.44 -16.38 -143.59
CA CYS A 1038 -3.71 -17.62 -143.93
C CYS A 1038 -3.53 -18.56 -142.71
N TYR A 1039 -3.64 -18.05 -141.48
CA TYR A 1039 -3.53 -18.85 -140.26
C TYR A 1039 -4.81 -19.61 -139.93
N ASP A 1040 -5.98 -19.18 -140.40
CA ASP A 1040 -7.26 -19.84 -140.13
C ASP A 1040 -7.28 -21.30 -140.64
N LEU A 1041 -6.68 -21.52 -141.81
CA LEU A 1041 -6.48 -22.85 -142.42
C LEU A 1041 -5.57 -23.77 -141.57
N VAL A 1042 -4.68 -23.19 -140.76
CA VAL A 1042 -3.84 -23.93 -139.81
C VAL A 1042 -4.63 -24.22 -138.53
N GLN A 1043 -5.43 -23.26 -138.06
CA GLN A 1043 -6.28 -23.41 -136.89
C GLN A 1043 -7.37 -24.50 -137.10
N GLU A 1044 -7.95 -24.63 -138.29
CA GLU A 1044 -8.86 -25.73 -138.63
C GLU A 1044 -8.20 -27.10 -138.49
N ALA A 1045 -7.01 -27.30 -139.07
CA ALA A 1045 -6.26 -28.56 -138.98
C ALA A 1045 -5.85 -28.91 -137.53
N VAL A 1046 -5.46 -27.91 -136.74
CA VAL A 1046 -5.16 -28.05 -135.31
C VAL A 1046 -6.41 -28.43 -134.51
N ASN A 1047 -7.56 -27.82 -134.81
CA ASN A 1047 -8.83 -28.12 -134.14
C ASN A 1047 -9.32 -29.55 -134.46
N GLU A 1048 -9.10 -30.06 -135.68
CA GLU A 1048 -9.42 -31.45 -136.01
C GLU A 1048 -8.59 -32.45 -135.18
N HIS A 1049 -7.30 -32.18 -134.98
CA HIS A 1049 -6.45 -33.00 -134.10
C HIS A 1049 -6.85 -32.91 -132.62
N ARG A 1050 -7.32 -31.74 -132.16
CA ARG A 1050 -7.85 -31.57 -130.80
C ARG A 1050 -9.15 -32.33 -130.57
N TYR A 1051 -10.04 -32.39 -131.56
CA TYR A 1051 -11.26 -33.21 -131.48
C TYR A 1051 -10.92 -34.69 -131.23
N ARG A 1052 -9.96 -35.24 -131.99
CA ARG A 1052 -9.48 -36.63 -131.85
C ARG A 1052 -8.80 -36.90 -130.50
N LEU A 1053 -8.14 -35.90 -129.90
CA LEU A 1053 -7.62 -35.98 -128.53
C LEU A 1053 -8.73 -35.94 -127.47
N GLY A 1054 -9.84 -35.24 -127.73
CA GLY A 1054 -11.02 -35.19 -126.86
C GLY A 1054 -11.71 -36.54 -126.69
N GLU A 1055 -11.87 -37.32 -127.75
CA GLU A 1055 -12.44 -38.68 -127.67
C GLU A 1055 -11.62 -39.61 -126.75
N LEU A 1056 -10.30 -39.43 -126.73
CA LEU A 1056 -9.39 -40.22 -125.88
C LEU A 1056 -9.55 -39.87 -124.39
N ASP A 1057 -9.67 -38.59 -124.05
CA ASP A 1057 -9.90 -38.17 -122.66
C ASP A 1057 -11.30 -38.56 -122.16
N ASP A 1058 -12.33 -38.44 -122.99
CA ASP A 1058 -13.69 -38.84 -122.62
C ASP A 1058 -13.82 -40.37 -122.46
N THR A 1059 -12.99 -41.15 -123.18
CA THR A 1059 -12.82 -42.59 -122.95
C THR A 1059 -12.13 -42.87 -121.61
N LEU A 1060 -11.10 -42.09 -121.24
CA LEU A 1060 -10.44 -42.21 -119.93
C LEU A 1060 -11.39 -41.83 -118.77
N ARG A 1061 -12.23 -40.80 -118.94
CA ARG A 1061 -13.25 -40.41 -117.94
C ARG A 1061 -14.29 -41.51 -117.71
N LYS A 1062 -14.81 -42.14 -118.77
CA LYS A 1062 -15.78 -43.25 -118.67
C LYS A 1062 -15.23 -44.46 -117.90
N ILE A 1063 -13.91 -44.69 -117.95
CA ILE A 1063 -13.23 -45.71 -117.14
C ILE A 1063 -13.04 -45.26 -115.68
N LYS A 1064 -12.84 -43.95 -115.44
CA LYS A 1064 -12.68 -43.37 -114.10
C LYS A 1064 -14.00 -43.28 -113.31
N SER A 1065 -15.15 -43.18 -114.00
CA SER A 1065 -16.43 -42.85 -113.37
C SER A 1065 -17.23 -44.00 -112.77
N ASN A 1066 -16.95 -45.28 -113.09
CA ASN A 1066 -17.62 -46.40 -112.43
C ASN A 1066 -16.89 -47.77 -112.51
N PRO A 1067 -16.29 -48.25 -111.41
CA PRO A 1067 -15.89 -49.65 -111.27
C PRO A 1067 -16.37 -50.27 -109.93
N THR A 1068 -17.67 -50.51 -109.79
CA THR A 1068 -18.18 -51.37 -108.70
C THR A 1068 -17.77 -52.84 -108.89
N VAL A 1069 -17.03 -53.38 -107.91
CA VAL A 1069 -16.87 -54.79 -107.51
C VAL A 1069 -17.14 -55.90 -108.56
N ILE A 1070 -16.12 -56.70 -108.89
CA ILE A 1070 -16.17 -58.19 -109.01
C ILE A 1070 -14.76 -58.76 -109.28
N ASN A 1071 -14.38 -59.77 -108.48
CA ASN A 1071 -13.34 -60.82 -108.62
C ASN A 1071 -11.91 -60.54 -109.18
N GLU A 1072 -11.06 -61.55 -108.90
CA GLU A 1072 -9.65 -61.64 -109.26
C GLU A 1072 -9.39 -61.92 -110.76
N GLU A 1073 -8.13 -62.22 -111.09
CA GLU A 1073 -7.56 -62.49 -112.42
C GLU A 1073 -7.40 -61.28 -113.36
N GLY A 1074 -8.43 -60.47 -113.61
CA GLY A 1074 -8.39 -59.43 -114.65
C GLY A 1074 -7.36 -58.30 -114.45
N PHE A 1075 -7.04 -57.96 -113.20
CA PHE A 1075 -6.16 -56.83 -112.87
C PHE A 1075 -4.69 -57.05 -113.28
N LYS A 1076 -4.22 -58.30 -113.27
CA LYS A 1076 -2.81 -58.66 -113.55
C LYS A 1076 -2.35 -58.29 -114.96
N GLN A 1077 -3.25 -58.32 -115.95
CA GLN A 1077 -2.92 -58.01 -117.34
C GLN A 1077 -2.78 -56.50 -117.60
N LYS A 1078 -3.59 -55.65 -116.95
CA LYS A 1078 -3.50 -54.18 -117.12
C LYS A 1078 -2.23 -53.59 -116.51
N LEU A 1079 -1.70 -54.20 -115.43
CA LEU A 1079 -0.46 -53.76 -114.79
C LEU A 1079 0.76 -53.85 -115.72
N GLN A 1080 0.84 -54.88 -116.56
CA GLN A 1080 1.96 -55.10 -117.49
C GLN A 1080 2.00 -54.07 -118.63
N ALA A 1081 0.85 -53.56 -119.09
CA ALA A 1081 0.78 -52.55 -120.14
C ALA A 1081 1.34 -51.18 -119.68
N VAL A 1082 1.13 -50.81 -118.40
CA VAL A 1082 1.65 -49.55 -117.82
C VAL A 1082 3.18 -49.61 -117.66
N GLN A 1083 3.73 -50.77 -117.27
CA GLN A 1083 5.18 -50.96 -117.13
C GLN A 1083 5.98 -50.81 -118.44
N GLN A 1084 5.32 -50.86 -119.61
CA GLN A 1084 6.00 -50.61 -120.88
C GLN A 1084 6.14 -49.11 -121.16
N ARG A 1085 5.03 -48.36 -121.14
CA ARG A 1085 5.03 -46.90 -121.40
C ARG A 1085 5.90 -46.08 -120.44
N VAL A 1086 6.11 -46.55 -119.22
CA VAL A 1086 7.01 -45.90 -118.25
C VAL A 1086 8.49 -46.06 -118.62
N ARG A 1087 8.87 -47.10 -119.39
CA ARG A 1087 10.27 -47.28 -119.85
C ARG A 1087 10.61 -46.36 -121.02
N ASP A 1088 9.71 -46.21 -121.99
CA ASP A 1088 9.92 -45.37 -123.17
C ASP A 1088 10.14 -43.88 -122.81
N LEU A 1089 9.52 -43.43 -121.71
CA LEU A 1089 9.66 -42.06 -121.20
C LEU A 1089 11.01 -41.80 -120.48
N VAL A 1090 11.70 -42.85 -120.03
CA VAL A 1090 12.93 -42.76 -119.21
C VAL A 1090 14.22 -42.65 -120.07
N GLU A 1091 14.19 -43.04 -121.34
CA GLU A 1091 15.31 -42.77 -122.26
C GLU A 1091 15.27 -41.33 -122.81
N SER A 1092 14.08 -40.82 -123.15
CA SER A 1092 13.87 -39.46 -123.67
C SER A 1092 14.39 -38.35 -122.74
N ALA A 1093 14.51 -38.62 -121.44
CA ALA A 1093 15.00 -37.67 -120.43
C ALA A 1093 16.54 -37.68 -120.21
N LYS A 1094 17.30 -38.52 -120.94
CA LYS A 1094 18.75 -38.72 -120.68
C LYS A 1094 19.71 -38.00 -121.64
N ALA A 1095 19.21 -37.24 -122.61
CA ALA A 1095 20.03 -36.61 -123.66
C ALA A 1095 19.78 -35.08 -123.77
N GLY A 1096 20.22 -34.31 -122.78
CA GLY A 1096 20.21 -32.85 -122.78
C GLY A 1096 20.85 -32.29 -121.51
N TYR A 1097 22.10 -31.81 -121.59
CA TYR A 1097 22.98 -31.64 -120.43
C TYR A 1097 23.64 -30.26 -120.35
N SER A 1098 23.95 -29.83 -119.12
CA SER A 1098 24.80 -28.70 -118.71
C SER A 1098 24.20 -27.29 -118.66
N GLY A 1099 24.50 -26.56 -117.57
CA GLY A 1099 24.09 -25.16 -117.34
C GLY A 1099 24.11 -24.71 -115.85
N ASP A 1100 25.30 -24.50 -115.30
CA ASP A 1100 25.66 -23.82 -114.02
C ASP A 1100 24.69 -22.73 -113.47
N LYS A 1101 24.60 -22.39 -112.16
CA LYS A 1101 25.21 -22.88 -110.89
C LYS A 1101 24.57 -22.21 -109.66
N LYS A 1102 24.58 -22.89 -108.51
CA LYS A 1102 24.98 -22.38 -107.17
C LYS A 1102 25.28 -23.58 -106.26
N THR A 1103 26.08 -23.41 -105.20
CA THR A 1103 26.82 -24.54 -104.58
C THR A 1103 26.60 -24.71 -103.08
N LEU A 1104 26.61 -25.97 -102.63
CA LEU A 1104 26.37 -26.45 -101.26
C LEU A 1104 27.17 -25.74 -100.15
N VAL A 1105 28.31 -25.13 -100.49
CA VAL A 1105 29.14 -24.34 -99.56
C VAL A 1105 28.38 -23.12 -99.02
N GLU A 1106 27.57 -22.46 -99.85
CA GLU A 1106 26.75 -21.31 -99.41
C GLU A 1106 25.63 -21.72 -98.43
N GLN A 1107 25.30 -23.01 -98.35
CA GLN A 1107 24.35 -23.55 -97.36
C GLN A 1107 25.02 -24.01 -96.05
N MET A 1108 26.35 -24.13 -96.01
CA MET A 1108 27.09 -24.44 -94.78
C MET A 1108 27.43 -23.19 -93.96
N ASP A 1109 27.50 -22.03 -94.59
CA ASP A 1109 27.72 -20.75 -93.91
C ASP A 1109 26.47 -20.29 -93.13
N ASP A 1110 25.27 -20.44 -93.72
CA ASP A 1110 23.98 -20.14 -93.05
C ASP A 1110 23.75 -21.00 -91.79
N LEU A 1111 24.22 -22.26 -91.80
CA LEU A 1111 24.21 -23.17 -90.66
C LEU A 1111 25.27 -22.85 -89.59
N ARG A 1112 26.36 -22.17 -89.95
CA ARG A 1112 27.41 -21.75 -89.01
C ARG A 1112 26.92 -20.62 -88.11
N ASP A 1113 26.19 -19.67 -88.68
CA ASP A 1113 25.74 -18.48 -87.94
C ASP A 1113 24.58 -18.84 -86.98
N GLN A 1114 23.76 -19.84 -87.31
CA GLN A 1114 22.78 -20.42 -86.36
C GLN A 1114 23.44 -21.12 -85.16
N LEU A 1115 24.62 -21.72 -85.33
CA LEU A 1115 25.38 -22.34 -84.24
C LEU A 1115 25.98 -21.32 -83.26
N ALA A 1116 26.22 -20.08 -83.70
CA ALA A 1116 26.72 -19.02 -82.82
C ALA A 1116 25.70 -18.60 -81.75
N GLY A 1117 24.43 -18.39 -82.12
CA GLY A 1117 23.37 -18.03 -81.16
C GLY A 1117 23.06 -19.11 -80.13
N ILE A 1118 23.29 -20.38 -80.47
CA ILE A 1118 23.19 -21.51 -79.53
C ILE A 1118 24.33 -21.47 -78.50
N HIS A 1119 25.52 -20.97 -78.86
CA HIS A 1119 26.66 -20.88 -77.96
C HIS A 1119 26.43 -19.87 -76.81
N ASP A 1120 25.95 -18.67 -77.13
CA ASP A 1120 25.59 -17.65 -76.12
C ASP A 1120 24.47 -18.14 -75.19
N THR A 1121 23.49 -18.86 -75.74
CA THR A 1121 22.39 -19.46 -74.96
C THR A 1121 22.92 -20.50 -73.97
N ILE A 1122 23.93 -21.31 -74.36
CA ILE A 1122 24.56 -22.30 -73.48
C ILE A 1122 25.39 -21.62 -72.37
N GLN A 1123 26.09 -20.52 -72.64
CA GLN A 1123 26.79 -19.77 -71.57
C GLN A 1123 25.82 -19.21 -70.52
N GLY A 1124 24.64 -18.72 -70.94
CA GLY A 1124 23.59 -18.28 -70.03
C GLY A 1124 23.06 -19.40 -69.13
N VAL A 1125 22.89 -20.61 -69.67
CA VAL A 1125 22.46 -21.79 -68.90
C VAL A 1125 23.54 -22.26 -67.91
N ASP A 1126 24.81 -22.27 -68.30
CA ASP A 1126 25.91 -22.71 -67.43
C ASP A 1126 26.10 -21.76 -66.23
N GLN A 1127 26.01 -20.44 -66.46
CA GLN A 1127 26.02 -19.44 -65.39
C GLN A 1127 24.81 -19.60 -64.45
N THR A 1128 23.61 -19.83 -65.01
CA THR A 1128 22.39 -20.06 -64.21
C THR A 1128 22.49 -21.36 -63.40
N ALA A 1129 23.13 -22.41 -63.95
CA ALA A 1129 23.36 -23.67 -63.25
C ALA A 1129 24.38 -23.51 -62.10
N LEU A 1130 25.40 -22.67 -62.25
CA LEU A 1130 26.35 -22.35 -61.19
C LEU A 1130 25.69 -21.59 -60.03
N ASP A 1131 24.89 -20.56 -60.31
CA ASP A 1131 24.17 -19.82 -59.26
C ASP A 1131 23.04 -20.65 -58.62
N ALA A 1132 22.36 -21.51 -59.37
CA ALA A 1132 21.44 -22.51 -58.81
C ALA A 1132 22.15 -23.50 -57.88
N LYS A 1133 23.33 -24.00 -58.27
CA LYS A 1133 24.13 -24.93 -57.45
C LYS A 1133 24.69 -24.28 -56.18
N LYS A 1134 25.08 -23.01 -56.25
CA LYS A 1134 25.49 -22.18 -55.11
C LYS A 1134 24.32 -21.95 -54.15
N THR A 1135 23.13 -21.67 -54.68
CA THR A 1135 21.91 -21.51 -53.88
C THR A 1135 21.50 -22.83 -53.21
N ALA A 1136 21.61 -23.95 -53.93
CA ALA A 1136 21.36 -25.29 -53.40
C ALA A 1136 22.30 -25.65 -52.22
N SER A 1137 23.61 -25.40 -52.33
CA SER A 1137 24.53 -25.70 -51.22
C SER A 1137 24.36 -24.75 -50.03
N GLN A 1138 23.77 -23.57 -50.22
CA GLN A 1138 23.35 -22.70 -49.11
C GLN A 1138 22.08 -23.24 -48.43
N ALA A 1139 21.11 -23.76 -49.20
CA ALA A 1139 19.94 -24.44 -48.65
C ALA A 1139 20.31 -25.72 -47.88
N GLU A 1140 21.26 -26.52 -48.36
CA GLU A 1140 21.74 -27.72 -47.65
C GLU A 1140 22.34 -27.38 -46.28
N MET A 1141 23.11 -26.29 -46.15
CA MET A 1141 23.62 -25.83 -44.85
C MET A 1141 22.50 -25.35 -43.91
N SER A 1142 21.47 -24.66 -44.43
CA SER A 1142 20.31 -24.26 -43.63
C SER A 1142 19.45 -25.44 -43.17
N ILE A 1143 19.40 -26.54 -43.94
CA ILE A 1143 18.72 -27.78 -43.55
C ILE A 1143 19.50 -28.50 -42.45
N ASP A 1144 20.83 -28.58 -42.56
CA ASP A 1144 21.71 -29.18 -41.55
C ASP A 1144 21.78 -28.38 -40.22
N GLU A 1145 21.41 -27.09 -40.22
CA GLU A 1145 21.10 -26.34 -38.99
C GLU A 1145 19.68 -26.59 -38.47
N ALA A 1146 18.67 -26.67 -39.36
CA ALA A 1146 17.29 -26.95 -38.98
C ALA A 1146 17.12 -28.35 -38.36
N GLU A 1147 17.77 -29.38 -38.89
CA GLU A 1147 17.73 -30.75 -38.33
C GLU A 1147 18.35 -30.80 -36.92
N LYS A 1148 19.45 -30.06 -36.67
CA LYS A 1148 20.03 -29.93 -35.32
C LYS A 1148 19.12 -29.20 -34.34
N ILE A 1149 18.33 -28.24 -34.81
CA ILE A 1149 17.29 -27.58 -34.00
C ILE A 1149 16.15 -28.56 -33.70
N PHE A 1150 15.70 -29.36 -34.68
CA PHE A 1150 14.64 -30.36 -34.49
C PHE A 1150 15.06 -31.51 -33.57
N ASP A 1151 16.29 -32.00 -33.65
CA ASP A 1151 16.75 -33.05 -32.74
C ASP A 1151 16.96 -32.52 -31.32
N LYS A 1152 17.38 -31.25 -31.15
CA LYS A 1152 17.41 -30.60 -29.83
C LYS A 1152 16.01 -30.35 -29.26
N LEU A 1153 15.03 -30.03 -30.13
CA LEU A 1153 13.61 -29.94 -29.75
C LEU A 1153 13.04 -31.31 -29.36
N ARG A 1154 13.44 -32.39 -30.06
CA ARG A 1154 13.11 -33.76 -29.64
C ARG A 1154 13.72 -34.11 -28.29
N GLU A 1155 14.99 -33.78 -28.06
CA GLU A 1155 15.68 -34.04 -26.79
C GLU A 1155 14.96 -33.33 -25.62
N GLN A 1156 14.56 -32.07 -25.78
CA GLN A 1156 13.81 -31.35 -24.74
C GLN A 1156 12.35 -31.79 -24.60
N ILE A 1157 11.67 -32.22 -25.68
CA ILE A 1157 10.34 -32.83 -25.59
C ILE A 1157 10.42 -34.20 -24.89
N GLN A 1158 11.49 -34.97 -25.12
CA GLN A 1158 11.74 -36.24 -24.45
C GLN A 1158 12.03 -36.03 -22.95
N GLU A 1159 12.89 -35.05 -22.58
CA GLU A 1159 13.08 -34.66 -21.16
C GLU A 1159 11.75 -34.21 -20.51
N ALA A 1160 10.92 -33.44 -21.20
CA ALA A 1160 9.63 -32.99 -20.70
C ALA A 1160 8.62 -34.14 -20.54
N GLN A 1161 8.62 -35.12 -21.45
CA GLN A 1161 7.81 -36.34 -21.33
C GLN A 1161 8.30 -37.23 -20.19
N ASP A 1162 9.61 -37.48 -20.07
CA ASP A 1162 10.19 -38.29 -18.99
C ASP A 1162 9.93 -37.65 -17.61
N TYR A 1163 10.00 -36.32 -17.51
CA TYR A 1163 9.65 -35.57 -16.29
C TYR A 1163 8.15 -35.68 -15.93
N LEU A 1164 7.26 -35.65 -16.92
CA LEU A 1164 5.82 -35.87 -16.72
C LEU A 1164 5.49 -37.34 -16.38
N GLU A 1165 6.17 -38.31 -17.00
CA GLU A 1165 5.95 -39.74 -16.73
C GLU A 1165 6.55 -40.21 -15.40
N THR A 1166 7.61 -39.55 -14.89
CA THR A 1166 8.24 -39.88 -13.61
C THR A 1166 7.72 -39.01 -12.46
N ASP A 1167 8.14 -37.75 -12.37
CA ASP A 1167 7.72 -36.84 -11.29
C ASP A 1167 6.23 -36.48 -11.38
N GLY A 1168 5.68 -36.30 -12.59
CA GLY A 1168 4.25 -36.01 -12.77
C GLY A 1168 3.34 -37.13 -12.27
N ASN A 1169 3.60 -38.38 -12.67
CA ASN A 1169 2.86 -39.55 -12.15
C ASN A 1169 3.13 -39.78 -10.66
N SER A 1170 4.38 -39.63 -10.20
CA SER A 1170 4.73 -39.79 -8.78
C SER A 1170 3.96 -38.79 -7.92
N ALA A 1171 3.93 -37.51 -8.30
CA ALA A 1171 3.18 -36.46 -7.61
C ALA A 1171 1.66 -36.70 -7.66
N LEU A 1172 1.12 -37.19 -8.77
CA LEU A 1172 -0.30 -37.53 -8.91
C LEU A 1172 -0.69 -38.74 -8.03
N GLU A 1173 0.16 -39.77 -7.98
CA GLU A 1173 -0.07 -40.95 -7.13
C GLU A 1173 0.10 -40.61 -5.64
N ASP A 1174 1.01 -39.69 -5.29
CA ASP A 1174 1.16 -39.21 -3.91
C ASP A 1174 0.04 -38.25 -3.48
N ALA A 1175 -0.45 -37.39 -4.38
CA ALA A 1175 -1.66 -36.60 -4.15
C ALA A 1175 -2.88 -37.50 -3.94
N ARG A 1176 -3.00 -38.58 -4.74
CA ARG A 1176 -4.05 -39.58 -4.61
C ARG A 1176 -3.93 -40.40 -3.32
N ARG A 1177 -2.72 -40.86 -2.95
CA ARG A 1177 -2.47 -41.52 -1.65
C ARG A 1177 -2.86 -40.62 -0.49
N ARG A 1178 -2.49 -39.32 -0.52
CA ARG A 1178 -2.87 -38.35 0.51
C ARG A 1178 -4.38 -38.10 0.55
N ALA A 1179 -5.05 -38.02 -0.60
CA ALA A 1179 -6.51 -37.91 -0.67
C ALA A 1179 -7.23 -39.14 -0.09
N GLU A 1180 -6.74 -40.35 -0.37
CA GLU A 1180 -7.26 -41.60 0.20
C GLU A 1180 -6.96 -41.70 1.72
N GLN A 1181 -5.79 -41.24 2.19
CA GLN A 1181 -5.45 -41.14 3.61
C GLN A 1181 -6.36 -40.18 4.37
N VAL A 1182 -6.57 -38.97 3.83
CA VAL A 1182 -7.51 -37.97 4.40
C VAL A 1182 -8.94 -38.50 4.34
N GLY A 1183 -9.34 -39.21 3.29
CA GLY A 1183 -10.64 -39.88 3.20
C GLY A 1183 -10.87 -40.91 4.33
N GLN A 1184 -9.88 -41.77 4.59
CA GLN A 1184 -9.95 -42.74 5.69
C GLN A 1184 -9.92 -42.08 7.07
N GLN A 1185 -9.08 -41.06 7.28
CA GLN A 1185 -9.07 -40.27 8.52
C GLN A 1185 -10.40 -39.54 8.75
N ASN A 1186 -11.04 -39.01 7.71
CA ASN A 1186 -12.31 -38.30 7.84
C ASN A 1186 -13.48 -39.27 8.15
N GLN A 1187 -13.42 -40.51 7.65
CA GLN A 1187 -14.35 -41.57 8.07
C GLN A 1187 -14.15 -41.96 9.55
N GLN A 1188 -12.89 -42.12 10.00
CA GLN A 1188 -12.60 -42.38 11.42
C GLN A 1188 -13.02 -41.21 12.32
N MET A 1189 -12.75 -39.96 11.93
CA MET A 1189 -13.23 -38.76 12.62
C MET A 1189 -14.77 -38.72 12.70
N THR A 1190 -15.46 -39.04 11.61
CA THR A 1190 -16.93 -39.12 11.59
C THR A 1190 -17.45 -40.19 12.54
N GLN A 1191 -16.80 -41.36 12.61
CA GLN A 1191 -17.17 -42.45 13.49
C GLN A 1191 -16.91 -42.10 14.97
N ILE A 1192 -15.75 -41.52 15.28
CA ILE A 1192 -15.40 -41.01 16.62
C ILE A 1192 -16.37 -39.88 17.05
N ALA A 1193 -16.79 -39.00 16.13
CA ALA A 1193 -17.79 -37.97 16.41
C ALA A 1193 -19.19 -38.54 16.67
N GLN A 1194 -19.55 -39.66 16.03
CA GLN A 1194 -20.81 -40.39 16.30
C GLN A 1194 -20.75 -41.16 17.62
N GLU A 1195 -19.61 -41.76 17.97
CA GLU A 1195 -19.39 -42.37 19.29
C GLU A 1195 -19.38 -41.31 20.40
N ALA A 1196 -18.70 -40.18 20.21
CA ALA A 1196 -18.73 -39.06 21.14
C ALA A 1196 -20.15 -38.51 21.35
N ARG A 1197 -20.97 -38.42 20.28
CA ARG A 1197 -22.39 -38.03 20.38
C ARG A 1197 -23.23 -39.07 21.12
N THR A 1198 -23.08 -40.36 20.84
CA THR A 1198 -23.85 -41.40 21.57
C THR A 1198 -23.42 -41.56 23.04
N VAL A 1199 -22.14 -41.32 23.36
CA VAL A 1199 -21.65 -41.21 24.75
C VAL A 1199 -22.16 -39.94 25.45
N ALA A 1200 -22.23 -38.81 24.74
CA ALA A 1200 -22.80 -37.58 25.29
C ALA A 1200 -24.30 -37.69 25.55
N ASP A 1201 -25.07 -38.27 24.62
CA ASP A 1201 -26.52 -38.38 24.76
C ASP A 1201 -26.94 -39.49 25.74
N SER A 1202 -26.19 -40.60 25.85
CA SER A 1202 -26.38 -41.59 26.92
C SER A 1202 -26.07 -40.99 28.30
N ARG A 1203 -25.06 -40.11 28.43
CA ARG A 1203 -24.84 -39.31 29.66
C ARG A 1203 -25.99 -38.33 29.93
N LYS A 1204 -26.58 -37.68 28.93
CA LYS A 1204 -27.76 -36.80 29.11
C LYS A 1204 -29.01 -37.59 29.56
N VAL A 1205 -29.23 -38.79 29.03
CA VAL A 1205 -30.33 -39.67 29.48
C VAL A 1205 -30.10 -40.12 30.92
N ALA A 1206 -28.87 -40.52 31.27
CA ALA A 1206 -28.51 -40.88 32.64
C ALA A 1206 -28.71 -39.72 33.65
N HIS A 1207 -28.42 -38.48 33.25
CA HIS A 1207 -28.64 -37.31 34.11
C HIS A 1207 -30.10 -36.86 34.21
N ARG A 1208 -30.93 -37.05 33.16
CA ARG A 1208 -32.38 -36.77 33.22
C ARG A 1208 -33.17 -37.82 34.03
N GLY A 1209 -32.59 -38.99 34.29
CA GLY A 1209 -33.21 -40.03 35.12
C GLY A 1209 -33.03 -39.87 36.65
N ARG A 1210 -32.45 -38.77 37.14
CA ARG A 1210 -32.06 -38.64 38.56
C ARG A 1210 -32.30 -37.27 39.21
N ALA A 1211 -33.27 -36.51 38.69
CA ALA A 1211 -33.67 -35.21 39.22
C ALA A 1211 -35.21 -35.01 39.08
N GLY A 1212 -35.99 -35.98 39.55
CA GLY A 1212 -37.42 -36.08 39.27
C GLY A 1212 -38.27 -36.82 40.31
N GLU A 1213 -37.79 -36.95 41.55
CA GLU A 1213 -38.58 -37.50 42.66
C GLU A 1213 -38.06 -36.92 44.01
N GLU A 1214 -38.81 -37.17 45.10
CA GLU A 1214 -38.53 -36.74 46.48
C GLU A 1214 -38.54 -35.21 46.77
N HIS A 1215 -39.74 -34.62 46.72
CA HIS A 1215 -40.04 -33.43 47.54
C HIS A 1215 -41.36 -33.60 48.32
N LEU A 1216 -41.35 -34.42 49.37
CA LEU A 1216 -42.54 -34.67 50.20
C LEU A 1216 -42.24 -35.08 51.66
N ALA A 1217 -41.64 -34.19 52.45
CA ALA A 1217 -41.69 -34.25 53.92
C ALA A 1217 -41.57 -32.87 54.59
N ARG A 1218 -42.43 -32.62 55.58
CA ARG A 1218 -42.29 -31.54 56.59
C ARG A 1218 -41.41 -32.09 57.74
N GLY A 1219 -40.72 -31.31 58.58
CA GLY A 1219 -40.62 -29.85 58.76
C GLY A 1219 -40.29 -29.53 60.23
N LEU A 1220 -40.41 -28.26 60.63
CA LEU A 1220 -40.30 -27.70 62.00
C LEU A 1220 -38.92 -27.43 62.63
N GLN A 1221 -38.84 -26.19 63.14
CA GLN A 1221 -38.02 -25.60 64.22
C GLN A 1221 -38.12 -26.35 65.58
N PRO A 1222 -37.42 -25.94 66.67
CA PRO A 1222 -36.55 -24.75 66.83
C PRO A 1222 -35.12 -25.02 67.36
N GLY A 1223 -34.29 -23.97 67.32
CA GLY A 1223 -32.92 -23.92 67.86
C GLY A 1223 -32.29 -22.59 67.53
#